data_AF-A0A455SUV2-F1
#
_entry.id   AF-A0A455SUV2-F1
#
_cell.length_a   1.000
_cell.length_b   1.000
_cell.length_c   1.000
_cell.angle_alpha   90.00
_cell.angle_beta   90.00
_cell.angle_gamma   90.00
#
_symmetry.space_group_name_H-M   'P 1'
#
loop_
_entity.id
_entity.type
_entity.pdbx_description
1 polymer ?
#
loop_
_entity_poly.entity_id
_entity_poly.type
_entity_poly.pdbx_seq_one_letter_code
_entity_poly.pdbx_strand_id
1 'polypeptide(L)'
;MHEEAEAERAWPWDWQELGIGNLLAVRDCSSEALIRASVEAYGYGGREPWPGRGWPARIGKWLTAAQVSQQLPSACWVRIGQVGAWAVALYSSELGGGLGQSWLRQLSSGRELVSLEAGGFWQADQRLLEDDWLYYVDGELVTAFGLQRAYERWGRAPDRFLVAMRQVGLPVDGSIPPQEPGERLTSEGGNVAASRLRRAALALLDQALGLRLPRAVVAGPLLTIPLSEWHWVSALLGAINLALWCVREQTPEQLLSALGLDPATARLEQPSVIDEETVRAGRVGAWAFALDFSLKAGWDPLWGWDQTAQALSRGTEVALFQTNPKVTSLAYFAEGTKVCEFEPYSSCWRFGSEPDRFVEQMRQIGLAVDPPNQPDESAALAAALALLRRGLDIPLPQPLLESPLLTAPLSAWQRREDEEALLMLLLVRGADPKHLLHRWVTWSGADPASAQVLAREEAWAQLPAPSATWLRAGWAGEWAVLVVSQQPPADWQQQPQWLQGLAAETELIELSRHVTHGLCTNGLAYYGNGELVTAFNPVHPEVRYGQDPDRLVGAMRHVGLRIEAPLEEEAERDQYAPTPELAALEVLTRALGIRLPAAVVEGPLLTARVLPAQGSASGIGVATRPGVWCLKSCPSLKVPKEPARTEIGGVADSPAGDGIYQVSAPEGKEPACCLAQREQAH
;
A
#
# COMPACT_ATOMS: atom_id res chain seq x y z
N MET A 1 19.08 15.22 -36.39
CA MET A 1 20.44 15.07 -36.98
C MET A 1 21.32 16.32 -36.82
N HIS A 2 21.25 17.39 -37.64
CA HIS A 2 22.18 18.53 -37.49
C HIS A 2 21.85 19.48 -36.32
N GLU A 3 20.56 19.71 -36.01
CA GLU A 3 20.10 20.47 -34.82
C GLU A 3 20.28 19.67 -33.52
N GLU A 4 20.10 18.35 -33.61
CA GLU A 4 20.29 17.41 -32.50
C GLU A 4 21.76 17.35 -32.04
N ALA A 5 22.70 17.39 -33.00
CA ALA A 5 24.13 17.49 -32.74
C ALA A 5 24.56 18.86 -32.17
N GLU A 6 23.79 19.93 -32.36
CA GLU A 6 24.03 21.24 -31.74
C GLU A 6 23.46 21.32 -30.32
N ALA A 7 22.30 20.71 -30.06
CA ALA A 7 21.75 20.55 -28.72
C ALA A 7 22.66 19.69 -27.83
N GLU A 8 23.23 18.59 -28.35
CA GLU A 8 24.23 17.77 -27.65
C GLU A 8 25.52 18.55 -27.32
N ARG A 9 25.92 19.51 -28.18
CA ARG A 9 27.09 20.38 -27.90
C ARG A 9 26.81 21.47 -26.87
N ALA A 10 25.56 21.92 -26.75
CA ALA A 10 25.19 23.01 -25.85
C ALA A 10 25.13 22.59 -24.38
N TRP A 11 24.78 21.32 -24.12
CA TRP A 11 24.60 20.75 -22.78
C TRP A 11 25.19 19.33 -22.70
N PRO A 12 26.51 19.19 -22.54
CA PRO A 12 27.20 17.89 -22.63
C PRO A 12 27.09 17.03 -21.37
N TRP A 13 26.10 17.24 -20.50
CA TRP A 13 25.94 16.53 -19.23
C TRP A 13 24.62 15.77 -19.21
N ASP A 14 24.65 14.53 -18.70
CA ASP A 14 23.44 13.81 -18.34
C ASP A 14 22.99 14.23 -16.93
N TRP A 15 21.71 14.60 -16.79
CA TRP A 15 21.07 14.96 -15.52
C TRP A 15 21.16 13.84 -14.49
N GLN A 16 21.07 12.58 -14.96
CA GLN A 16 21.23 11.40 -14.09
C GLN A 16 22.68 11.20 -13.65
N GLU A 17 23.67 11.42 -14.53
CA GLU A 17 25.09 11.35 -14.15
C GLU A 17 25.48 12.35 -13.06
N LEU A 18 24.76 13.48 -13.00
CA LEU A 18 24.97 14.51 -11.98
C LEU A 18 24.20 14.26 -10.67
N GLY A 19 23.32 13.25 -10.64
CA GLY A 19 22.47 12.93 -9.49
C GLY A 19 21.50 14.05 -9.10
N ILE A 20 21.16 14.94 -10.04
CA ILE A 20 20.28 16.08 -9.78
C ILE A 20 18.83 15.58 -9.83
N GLY A 21 18.11 15.76 -8.72
CA GLY A 21 16.66 15.59 -8.65
C GLY A 21 15.95 16.83 -9.14
N ASN A 22 16.11 17.92 -8.38
CA ASN A 22 15.36 19.16 -8.61
C ASN A 22 16.30 20.33 -8.93
N LEU A 23 15.83 21.26 -9.75
CA LEU A 23 16.46 22.56 -9.97
C LEU A 23 15.49 23.67 -9.57
N LEU A 24 15.99 24.64 -8.83
CA LEU A 24 15.25 25.85 -8.47
C LEU A 24 16.09 27.07 -8.84
N ALA A 25 15.51 28.05 -9.53
CA ALA A 25 16.18 29.31 -9.79
C ALA A 25 15.28 30.50 -9.45
N VAL A 26 15.84 31.47 -8.75
CA VAL A 26 15.12 32.68 -8.30
C VAL A 26 15.86 33.91 -8.80
N ARG A 27 15.18 34.75 -9.59
CA ARG A 27 15.73 35.99 -10.14
C ARG A 27 15.82 37.05 -9.06
N ASP A 28 16.88 37.86 -9.12
CA ASP A 28 17.16 38.96 -8.20
C ASP A 28 17.21 38.50 -6.72
N CYS A 29 17.61 37.25 -6.53
CA CYS A 29 17.89 36.63 -5.23
C CYS A 29 19.41 36.43 -5.11
N SER A 30 19.96 36.62 -3.92
CA SER A 30 21.36 36.27 -3.65
C SER A 30 21.48 34.79 -3.32
N SER A 31 22.61 34.17 -3.63
CA SER A 31 22.90 32.78 -3.19
C SER A 31 22.70 32.59 -1.69
N GLU A 32 23.03 33.59 -0.85
CA GLU A 32 22.83 33.50 0.61
C GLU A 32 21.36 33.49 1.00
N ALA A 33 20.53 34.33 0.36
CA ALA A 33 19.10 34.34 0.59
C ALA A 33 18.45 33.04 0.11
N LEU A 34 18.91 32.49 -1.01
CA LEU A 34 18.46 31.19 -1.50
C LEU A 34 18.90 30.05 -0.58
N ILE A 35 20.15 30.05 -0.09
CA ILE A 35 20.62 29.10 0.93
C ILE A 35 19.71 29.13 2.15
N ARG A 36 19.39 30.33 2.65
CA ARG A 36 18.52 30.50 3.82
C ARG A 36 17.13 29.97 3.55
N ALA A 37 16.53 30.33 2.41
CA ALA A 37 15.22 29.84 2.02
C ALA A 37 15.19 28.32 1.87
N SER A 38 16.21 27.72 1.25
CA SER A 38 16.34 26.26 1.12
C SER A 38 16.51 25.58 2.48
N VAL A 39 17.33 26.13 3.37
CA VAL A 39 17.49 25.62 4.75
C VAL A 39 16.18 25.75 5.53
N GLU A 40 15.40 26.81 5.33
CA GLU A 40 14.09 26.98 5.95
C GLU A 40 13.07 25.97 5.39
N ALA A 41 13.06 25.76 4.07
CA ALA A 41 12.18 24.80 3.41
C ALA A 41 12.41 23.36 3.89
N TYR A 42 13.68 22.96 4.02
CA TYR A 42 14.05 21.59 4.34
C TYR A 42 14.38 21.36 5.83
N GLY A 43 14.67 22.42 6.58
CA GLY A 43 15.13 22.34 7.97
C GLY A 43 14.10 22.74 9.01
N TYR A 44 13.09 23.56 8.68
CA TYR A 44 12.15 24.14 9.65
C TYR A 44 10.84 24.59 8.97
N GLY A 45 10.05 23.65 8.45
CA GLY A 45 8.81 23.94 7.74
C GLY A 45 7.95 25.05 8.36
N GLY A 46 7.96 26.21 7.68
CA GLY A 46 6.81 27.12 7.64
C GLY A 46 6.48 28.03 8.84
N ARG A 47 7.41 28.41 9.73
CA ARG A 47 7.14 29.51 10.71
C ARG A 47 7.97 30.77 10.49
N GLU A 48 7.36 31.92 10.80
CA GLU A 48 8.01 33.23 10.85
C GLU A 48 9.31 33.20 11.70
N PRO A 49 10.33 34.02 11.34
CA PRO A 49 11.57 34.10 12.09
C PRO A 49 11.33 34.59 13.52
N TRP A 50 11.63 33.76 14.51
CA TRP A 50 11.63 34.15 15.92
C TRP A 50 12.67 35.25 16.15
N PRO A 51 12.29 36.45 16.66
CA PRO A 51 13.27 37.47 16.97
C PRO A 51 14.05 37.08 18.24
N GLY A 52 15.36 36.81 18.09
CA GLY A 52 16.29 36.84 19.22
C GLY A 52 17.14 35.60 19.51
N ARG A 53 17.13 34.55 18.68
CA ARG A 53 18.14 33.47 18.77
C ARG A 53 19.05 33.46 17.56
N GLY A 54 20.35 33.64 17.81
CA GLY A 54 21.37 33.51 16.77
C GLY A 54 21.39 32.13 16.13
N TRP A 55 21.88 32.07 14.90
CA TRP A 55 22.03 30.88 14.06
C TRP A 55 22.64 29.68 14.81
N PRO A 56 22.29 28.43 14.43
CA PRO A 56 23.11 27.28 14.79
C PRO A 56 24.53 27.52 14.27
N ALA A 57 25.52 27.53 15.16
CA ALA A 57 26.92 27.88 14.85
C ALA A 57 27.65 26.87 13.93
N ARG A 58 26.93 25.99 13.21
CA ARG A 58 27.52 24.94 12.37
C ARG A 58 26.75 24.80 11.05
N ILE A 59 27.02 25.71 10.12
CA ILE A 59 26.90 25.39 8.69
C ILE A 59 27.94 24.29 8.39
N GLY A 60 27.57 23.27 7.62
CA GLY A 60 28.44 22.14 7.26
C GLY A 60 29.70 22.57 6.50
N LYS A 61 30.66 21.65 6.36
CA LYS A 61 31.88 21.88 5.56
C LYS A 61 31.51 21.88 4.07
N TRP A 62 32.09 22.80 3.31
CA TRP A 62 32.08 22.72 1.85
C TRP A 62 32.86 21.48 1.39
N LEU A 63 32.20 20.61 0.63
CA LEU A 63 32.81 19.42 0.04
C LEU A 63 32.87 19.56 -1.48
N THR A 64 33.86 18.91 -2.10
CA THR A 64 33.93 18.76 -3.56
C THR A 64 33.02 17.61 -4.03
N ALA A 65 32.60 17.63 -5.29
CA ALA A 65 31.77 16.55 -5.88
C ALA A 65 32.40 15.16 -5.74
N ALA A 66 33.73 15.05 -5.87
CA ALA A 66 34.47 13.81 -5.69
C ALA A 66 34.45 13.30 -4.23
N GLN A 67 34.45 14.21 -3.25
CA GLN A 67 34.38 13.83 -1.83
C GLN A 67 32.98 13.33 -1.45
N VAL A 68 31.91 13.93 -1.99
CA VAL A 68 30.53 13.50 -1.72
C VAL A 68 30.25 12.12 -2.32
N SER A 69 30.63 11.89 -3.59
CA SER A 69 30.45 10.59 -4.24
C SER A 69 31.23 9.45 -3.58
N GLN A 70 32.33 9.73 -2.87
CA GLN A 70 33.13 8.73 -2.16
C GLN A 70 32.72 8.51 -0.70
N GLN A 71 32.12 9.50 -0.03
CA GLN A 71 31.87 9.45 1.41
C GLN A 71 30.40 9.25 1.80
N LEU A 72 29.45 9.62 0.95
CA LEU A 72 28.03 9.65 1.33
C LEU A 72 27.13 9.36 0.10
N PRO A 73 26.89 8.08 -0.23
CA PRO A 73 26.04 7.70 -1.36
C PRO A 73 24.57 8.13 -1.22
N SER A 74 24.11 8.39 0.01
CA SER A 74 22.70 8.60 0.39
C SER A 74 22.43 9.93 1.11
N ALA A 75 23.28 10.95 0.90
CA ALA A 75 23.09 12.25 1.53
C ALA A 75 22.31 13.21 0.63
N CYS A 76 21.25 13.81 1.17
CA CYS A 76 20.60 14.98 0.62
C CYS A 76 21.62 16.12 0.50
N TRP A 77 21.86 16.61 -0.72
CA TRP A 77 22.78 17.71 -0.96
C TRP A 77 22.14 18.82 -1.78
N VAL A 78 22.64 20.05 -1.59
CA VAL A 78 22.24 21.23 -2.38
C VAL A 78 23.48 21.92 -2.95
N ARG A 79 23.50 22.20 -4.26
CA ARG A 79 24.49 23.09 -4.89
C ARG A 79 23.85 24.43 -5.13
N ILE A 80 24.44 25.50 -4.62
CA ILE A 80 23.92 26.86 -4.82
C ILE A 80 24.95 27.72 -5.53
N GLY A 81 24.52 28.42 -6.59
CA GLY A 81 25.37 29.30 -7.38
C GLY A 81 24.61 30.47 -7.97
N GLN A 82 25.35 31.46 -8.49
CA GLN A 82 24.78 32.62 -9.16
C GLN A 82 25.00 32.51 -10.67
N VAL A 83 23.95 32.73 -11.48
CA VAL A 83 23.97 32.76 -12.94
C VAL A 83 23.31 34.05 -13.41
N GLY A 84 24.13 35.08 -13.66
CA GLY A 84 23.62 36.42 -13.93
C GLY A 84 22.74 36.92 -12.77
N ALA A 85 21.51 37.31 -13.07
CA ALA A 85 20.54 37.75 -12.08
C ALA A 85 19.90 36.60 -11.27
N TRP A 86 20.16 35.34 -11.61
CA TRP A 86 19.52 34.19 -10.98
C TRP A 86 20.39 33.57 -9.91
N ALA A 87 19.85 33.35 -8.71
CA ALA A 87 20.39 32.37 -7.78
C ALA A 87 19.79 31.01 -8.12
N VAL A 88 20.63 29.98 -8.24
CA VAL A 88 20.24 28.63 -8.64
C VAL A 88 20.60 27.65 -7.54
N ALA A 89 19.66 26.77 -7.18
CA ALA A 89 19.85 25.63 -6.29
C ALA A 89 19.59 24.32 -7.05
N LEU A 90 20.49 23.35 -6.91
CA LEU A 90 20.35 21.99 -7.45
C LEU A 90 20.27 21.01 -6.28
N TYR A 91 19.22 20.20 -6.22
CA TYR A 91 18.96 19.24 -5.14
C TYR A 91 19.20 17.81 -5.62
N SER A 92 19.59 16.90 -4.74
CA SER A 92 19.65 15.46 -5.06
C SER A 92 18.25 14.86 -5.24
N SER A 93 18.16 13.80 -6.04
CA SER A 93 16.90 13.05 -6.29
C SER A 93 16.30 12.36 -5.07
N GLU A 94 17.09 12.19 -4.01
CA GLU A 94 16.68 11.51 -2.78
C GLU A 94 15.80 12.38 -1.86
N LEU A 95 15.73 13.70 -2.11
CA LEU A 95 14.81 14.61 -1.42
C LEU A 95 13.37 14.49 -1.97
N GLY A 96 12.90 13.26 -2.17
CA GLY A 96 11.70 12.86 -2.93
C GLY A 96 10.37 13.44 -2.44
N GLY A 97 10.19 14.74 -2.65
CA GLY A 97 8.97 15.51 -2.48
C GLY A 97 9.14 16.82 -3.26
N GLY A 98 8.15 17.17 -4.07
CA GLY A 98 8.12 18.46 -4.75
C GLY A 98 8.26 19.61 -3.76
N LEU A 99 8.85 20.73 -4.18
CA LEU A 99 8.91 21.91 -3.33
C LEU A 99 7.47 22.40 -3.18
N GLY A 100 6.92 22.32 -1.96
CA GLY A 100 5.51 22.63 -1.72
C GLY A 100 5.08 23.95 -2.36
N GLN A 101 3.97 23.96 -3.09
CA GLN A 101 3.55 25.15 -3.88
C GLN A 101 3.42 26.41 -3.02
N SER A 102 2.99 26.29 -1.75
CA SER A 102 2.92 27.40 -0.81
C SER A 102 4.28 28.07 -0.60
N TRP A 103 5.34 27.27 -0.46
CA TRP A 103 6.70 27.76 -0.30
C TRP A 103 7.23 28.40 -1.59
N LEU A 104 6.97 27.80 -2.75
CA LEU A 104 7.33 28.39 -4.05
C LEU A 104 6.65 29.74 -4.27
N ARG A 105 5.37 29.88 -3.88
CA ARG A 105 4.65 31.17 -3.91
C ARG A 105 5.30 32.20 -2.99
N GLN A 106 5.63 31.81 -1.76
CA GLN A 106 6.29 32.72 -0.82
C GLN A 106 7.66 33.17 -1.33
N LEU A 107 8.49 32.24 -1.83
CA LEU A 107 9.84 32.53 -2.31
C LEU A 107 9.85 33.39 -3.58
N SER A 108 8.82 33.26 -4.41
CA SER A 108 8.63 34.06 -5.63
C SER A 108 7.95 35.41 -5.38
N SER A 109 7.54 35.75 -4.16
CA SER A 109 6.94 37.06 -3.87
C SER A 109 7.95 38.19 -4.20
N GLY A 110 7.52 39.10 -5.07
CA GLY A 110 8.35 40.17 -5.63
C GLY A 110 9.43 39.74 -6.63
N ARG A 111 9.43 38.48 -7.09
CA ARG A 111 10.51 37.91 -7.93
C ARG A 111 9.97 36.99 -9.03
N GLU A 112 10.84 36.61 -9.95
CA GLU A 112 10.60 35.48 -10.86
C GLU A 112 11.26 34.22 -10.29
N LEU A 113 10.58 33.08 -10.42
CA LEU A 113 11.07 31.79 -9.96
C LEU A 113 10.73 30.72 -10.98
N VAL A 114 11.66 29.80 -11.22
CA VAL A 114 11.43 28.57 -11.98
C VAL A 114 11.88 27.37 -11.16
N SER A 115 11.05 26.34 -11.11
CA SER A 115 11.34 25.03 -10.52
C SER A 115 11.23 23.96 -11.60
N LEU A 116 12.17 23.03 -11.62
CA LEU A 116 12.13 21.81 -12.41
C LEU A 116 12.26 20.65 -11.41
N GLU A 117 11.18 19.89 -11.23
CA GLU A 117 11.06 18.87 -10.20
C GLU A 117 11.08 17.48 -10.82
N ALA A 118 11.86 16.55 -10.27
CA ALA A 118 11.84 15.17 -10.71
C ALA A 118 10.82 14.35 -9.90
N GLY A 119 9.80 13.81 -10.57
CA GLY A 119 8.83 12.87 -9.97
C GLY A 119 7.80 13.50 -9.03
N GLY A 120 7.25 14.67 -9.39
CA GLY A 120 6.57 15.57 -8.46
C GLY A 120 5.10 15.31 -8.13
N PHE A 121 4.37 14.43 -8.84
CA PHE A 121 2.93 14.28 -8.62
C PHE A 121 2.43 12.84 -8.56
N TRP A 122 1.86 12.46 -7.41
CA TRP A 122 1.05 11.25 -7.24
C TRP A 122 -0.40 11.59 -7.56
N GLN A 123 -0.86 11.31 -8.79
CA GLN A 123 -2.30 11.14 -9.03
C GLN A 123 -2.68 9.70 -8.70
N ALA A 124 -3.68 9.54 -7.83
CA ALA A 124 -4.08 8.29 -7.18
C ALA A 124 -4.42 7.11 -8.12
N ASP A 125 -4.46 7.31 -9.44
CA ASP A 125 -4.87 6.28 -10.40
C ASP A 125 -3.91 6.04 -11.59
N GLN A 126 -2.82 6.80 -11.75
CA GLN A 126 -1.86 6.57 -12.85
C GLN A 126 -0.40 6.73 -12.41
N ARG A 127 0.35 5.61 -12.47
CA ARG A 127 1.76 5.49 -12.09
C ARG A 127 2.70 6.06 -13.16
N LEU A 128 2.69 7.37 -13.39
CA LEU A 128 3.73 8.02 -14.18
C LEU A 128 4.47 9.03 -13.29
N LEU A 129 5.72 8.70 -12.97
CA LEU A 129 6.67 9.64 -12.38
C LEU A 129 6.98 10.70 -13.44
N GLU A 130 6.21 11.79 -13.45
CA GLU A 130 6.44 12.90 -14.36
C GLU A 130 7.36 13.94 -13.72
N ASP A 131 8.33 14.43 -14.49
CA ASP A 131 9.10 15.60 -14.11
C ASP A 131 8.26 16.86 -14.41
N ASP A 132 8.14 17.76 -13.44
CA ASP A 132 7.29 18.95 -13.54
C ASP A 132 8.11 20.21 -13.74
N TRP A 133 7.63 21.08 -14.62
CA TRP A 133 8.10 22.45 -14.79
C TRP A 133 7.12 23.41 -14.13
N LEU A 134 7.60 24.31 -13.28
CA LEU A 134 6.80 25.32 -12.60
C LEU A 134 7.44 26.69 -12.75
N TYR A 135 6.68 27.71 -13.17
CA TYR A 135 7.17 29.08 -13.27
C TYR A 135 6.24 30.05 -12.54
N TYR A 136 6.79 30.75 -11.55
CA TYR A 136 6.10 31.71 -10.71
C TYR A 136 6.63 33.13 -10.94
N VAL A 137 5.73 34.11 -10.80
CA VAL A 137 6.09 35.53 -10.79
C VAL A 137 5.23 36.21 -9.74
N ASP A 138 5.90 36.83 -8.76
CA ASP A 138 5.26 37.56 -7.66
C ASP A 138 4.24 36.70 -6.88
N GLY A 139 4.63 35.48 -6.54
CA GLY A 139 3.77 34.55 -5.80
C GLY A 139 2.63 33.91 -6.61
N GLU A 140 2.47 34.26 -7.89
CA GLU A 140 1.45 33.68 -8.76
C GLU A 140 2.03 32.64 -9.71
N LEU A 141 1.37 31.47 -9.81
CA LEU A 141 1.72 30.45 -10.77
C LEU A 141 1.38 30.92 -12.20
N VAL A 142 2.41 31.14 -13.00
CA VAL A 142 2.26 31.66 -14.36
C VAL A 142 2.03 30.55 -15.37
N THR A 143 2.88 29.54 -15.36
CA THR A 143 2.75 28.35 -16.20
C THR A 143 3.39 27.15 -15.51
N ALA A 144 2.75 26.00 -15.67
CA ALA A 144 3.23 24.71 -15.23
C ALA A 144 2.81 23.61 -16.20
N PHE A 145 3.62 22.56 -16.28
CA PHE A 145 3.37 21.37 -17.11
C PHE A 145 4.31 20.22 -16.72
N GLY A 146 3.84 18.98 -16.88
CA GLY A 146 4.72 17.81 -16.88
C GLY A 146 5.51 17.74 -18.19
N LEU A 147 6.80 17.36 -18.15
CA LEU A 147 7.64 17.33 -19.36
C LEU A 147 7.11 16.36 -20.44
N GLN A 148 6.48 15.25 -20.02
CA GLN A 148 5.85 14.28 -20.93
C GLN A 148 4.50 14.78 -21.46
N ARG A 149 3.83 15.63 -20.70
CA ARG A 149 2.49 16.19 -20.99
C ARG A 149 2.55 17.69 -21.13
N ALA A 150 3.55 18.19 -21.86
CA ALA A 150 3.73 19.62 -22.10
C ALA A 150 2.53 20.30 -22.82
N TYR A 151 1.63 19.49 -23.41
CA TYR A 151 0.36 19.93 -23.96
C TYR A 151 -0.71 20.23 -22.87
N GLU A 152 -0.61 19.61 -21.70
CA GLU A 152 -1.47 19.84 -20.53
C GLU A 152 -0.84 20.86 -19.59
N ARG A 153 -0.82 22.10 -20.05
CA ARG A 153 -0.22 23.23 -19.33
C ARG A 153 -1.30 24.05 -18.61
N TRP A 154 -0.99 24.50 -17.39
CA TRP A 154 -1.90 25.27 -16.54
C TRP A 154 -1.20 26.47 -15.89
N GLY A 155 -1.97 27.37 -15.26
CA GLY A 155 -1.48 28.63 -14.66
C GLY A 155 -2.21 29.85 -15.22
N ARG A 156 -1.86 31.07 -14.78
CA ARG A 156 -2.54 32.29 -15.27
C ARG A 156 -2.19 32.66 -16.72
N ALA A 157 -1.07 32.14 -17.24
CA ALA A 157 -0.63 32.32 -18.62
C ALA A 157 0.04 31.02 -19.13
N PRO A 158 -0.74 29.94 -19.33
CA PRO A 158 -0.22 28.61 -19.59
C PRO A 158 0.64 28.56 -20.87
N ASP A 159 0.28 29.33 -21.90
CA ASP A 159 0.97 29.40 -23.18
C ASP A 159 2.25 30.27 -23.19
N ARG A 160 2.67 30.84 -22.05
CA ARG A 160 3.80 31.79 -21.98
C ARG A 160 5.07 31.28 -22.67
N PHE A 161 5.34 29.98 -22.58
CA PHE A 161 6.54 29.35 -23.14
C PHE A 161 6.27 28.51 -24.39
N LEU A 162 5.05 28.50 -24.95
CA LEU A 162 4.65 27.57 -26.03
C LEU A 162 5.59 27.58 -27.25
N VAL A 163 6.01 28.77 -27.69
CA VAL A 163 6.93 28.92 -28.84
C VAL A 163 8.31 28.34 -28.51
N ALA A 164 8.85 28.65 -27.33
CA ALA A 164 10.14 28.14 -26.91
C ALA A 164 10.10 26.62 -26.66
N MET A 165 9.02 26.11 -26.07
CA MET A 165 8.77 24.68 -25.86
C MET A 165 8.80 23.91 -27.19
N ARG A 166 8.16 24.44 -28.26
CA ARG A 166 8.25 23.87 -29.61
C ARG A 166 9.68 23.85 -30.14
N GLN A 167 10.41 24.95 -29.93
CA GLN A 167 11.77 25.10 -30.43
C GLN A 167 12.77 24.15 -29.75
N VAL A 168 12.54 23.80 -28.48
CA VAL A 168 13.38 22.82 -27.75
C VAL A 168 12.91 21.37 -27.88
N GLY A 169 11.81 21.13 -28.60
CA GLY A 169 11.29 19.78 -28.86
C GLY A 169 10.43 19.17 -27.75
N LEU A 170 9.79 19.98 -26.90
CA LEU A 170 8.79 19.48 -25.94
C LEU A 170 7.45 19.15 -26.64
N PRO A 171 6.73 18.10 -26.22
CA PRO A 171 5.50 17.63 -26.89
C PRO A 171 4.28 18.51 -26.56
N VAL A 172 4.12 19.64 -27.27
CA VAL A 172 3.07 20.64 -26.97
C VAL A 172 1.71 20.42 -27.64
N ASP A 173 1.65 19.55 -28.65
CA ASP A 173 0.45 19.37 -29.50
C ASP A 173 -0.28 18.03 -29.23
N GLY A 174 0.02 17.37 -28.10
CA GLY A 174 -0.60 16.08 -27.72
C GLY A 174 -0.15 14.88 -28.55
N SER A 175 0.68 15.10 -29.58
CA SER A 175 1.35 14.02 -30.29
C SER A 175 2.36 13.37 -29.36
N ILE A 176 2.11 12.12 -28.98
CA ILE A 176 3.11 11.26 -28.36
C ILE A 176 4.33 11.28 -29.29
N PRO A 177 5.54 11.63 -28.80
CA PRO A 177 6.73 11.62 -29.65
C PRO A 177 6.82 10.25 -30.35
N PRO A 178 7.07 10.21 -31.67
CA PRO A 178 7.11 8.94 -32.38
C PRO A 178 8.14 8.04 -31.72
N GLN A 179 7.68 6.93 -31.13
CA GLN A 179 8.59 5.89 -30.64
C GLN A 179 9.41 5.42 -31.82
N GLU A 180 10.74 5.40 -31.69
CA GLU A 180 11.55 4.87 -32.77
C GLU A 180 11.17 3.40 -32.97
N PRO A 181 10.94 2.95 -34.23
CA PRO A 181 10.52 1.59 -34.50
C PRO A 181 11.61 0.60 -34.03
N GLY A 182 11.42 0.04 -32.82
CA GLY A 182 12.38 -0.84 -32.15
C GLY A 182 12.52 -0.60 -30.64
N GLU A 183 12.14 0.57 -30.12
CA GLU A 183 12.14 0.84 -28.68
C GLU A 183 10.96 0.14 -28.00
N ARG A 184 11.19 -1.07 -27.48
CA ARG A 184 10.30 -1.62 -26.44
C ARG A 184 10.50 -0.79 -25.16
N LEU A 185 9.41 -0.51 -24.44
CA LEU A 185 9.42 0.02 -23.07
C LEU A 185 10.10 -0.98 -22.12
N THR A 186 11.42 -1.09 -22.21
CA THR A 186 12.26 -1.65 -21.15
C THR A 186 12.56 -0.53 -20.16
N SER A 187 12.97 -0.88 -18.94
CA SER A 187 13.44 0.09 -17.95
C SER A 187 14.56 1.00 -18.48
N GLU A 188 15.37 0.48 -19.42
CA GLU A 188 16.42 1.26 -20.10
C GLU A 188 15.85 2.29 -21.09
N GLY A 189 14.81 1.96 -21.87
CA GLY A 189 14.18 2.88 -22.83
C GLY A 189 13.49 4.08 -22.15
N GLY A 190 12.91 3.85 -20.96
CA GLY A 190 12.32 4.92 -20.15
C GLY A 190 13.33 6.00 -19.73
N ASN A 191 14.57 5.59 -19.41
CA ASN A 191 15.62 6.52 -19.00
C ASN A 191 16.07 7.43 -20.15
N VAL A 192 16.17 6.92 -21.37
CA VAL A 192 16.61 7.71 -22.54
C VAL A 192 15.59 8.81 -22.88
N ALA A 193 14.30 8.47 -22.87
CA ALA A 193 13.22 9.43 -23.12
C ALA A 193 13.18 10.51 -22.03
N ALA A 194 13.29 10.13 -20.75
CA ALA A 194 13.35 11.06 -19.64
C ALA A 194 14.57 12.00 -19.75
N SER A 195 15.76 11.47 -20.05
CA SER A 195 16.97 12.29 -20.25
C SER A 195 16.83 13.27 -21.42
N ARG A 196 16.16 12.88 -22.52
CA ARG A 196 15.87 13.77 -23.65
C ARG A 196 14.95 14.93 -23.23
N LEU A 197 13.88 14.63 -22.51
CA LEU A 197 12.94 15.65 -22.02
C LEU A 197 13.60 16.61 -21.03
N ARG A 198 14.45 16.12 -20.12
CA ARG A 198 15.23 16.97 -19.20
C ARG A 198 16.20 17.89 -19.93
N ARG A 199 16.85 17.41 -21.00
CA ARG A 199 17.68 18.27 -21.86
C ARG A 199 16.86 19.35 -22.56
N ALA A 200 15.67 19.01 -23.06
CA ALA A 200 14.75 19.99 -23.64
C ALA A 200 14.32 21.05 -22.60
N ALA A 201 14.05 20.62 -21.36
CA ALA A 201 13.78 21.53 -20.25
C ALA A 201 14.96 22.49 -19.99
N LEU A 202 16.20 22.00 -19.91
CA LEU A 202 17.35 22.89 -19.73
C LEU A 202 17.55 23.88 -20.89
N ALA A 203 17.31 23.43 -22.11
CA ALA A 203 17.32 24.31 -23.28
C ALA A 203 16.22 25.38 -23.17
N LEU A 204 15.06 25.04 -22.61
CA LEU A 204 13.98 25.99 -22.37
C LEU A 204 14.38 27.06 -21.34
N LEU A 205 15.14 26.71 -20.30
CA LEU A 205 15.64 27.67 -19.30
C LEU A 205 16.55 28.71 -19.96
N ASP A 206 17.46 28.25 -20.82
CA ASP A 206 18.36 29.13 -21.58
C ASP A 206 17.56 30.01 -22.55
N GLN A 207 16.72 29.41 -23.39
CA GLN A 207 16.02 30.10 -24.46
C GLN A 207 14.94 31.07 -23.97
N ALA A 208 14.18 30.70 -22.94
CA ALA A 208 13.05 31.50 -22.47
C ALA A 208 13.44 32.49 -21.36
N LEU A 209 14.44 32.15 -20.53
CA LEU A 209 14.79 32.93 -19.33
C LEU A 209 16.24 33.46 -19.36
N GLY A 210 17.03 33.13 -20.39
CA GLY A 210 18.46 33.44 -20.45
C GLY A 210 19.27 32.72 -19.37
N LEU A 211 18.73 31.64 -18.79
CA LEU A 211 19.33 30.93 -17.67
C LEU A 211 20.21 29.78 -18.17
N ARG A 212 21.39 30.14 -18.67
CA ARG A 212 22.40 29.16 -19.08
C ARG A 212 23.27 28.74 -17.91
N LEU A 213 23.06 27.55 -17.36
CA LEU A 213 23.83 27.05 -16.22
C LEU A 213 25.29 26.77 -16.62
N PRO A 214 26.26 27.53 -16.11
CA PRO A 214 27.66 27.29 -16.43
C PRO A 214 28.13 26.02 -15.70
N ARG A 215 29.10 25.32 -16.30
CA ARG A 215 29.74 24.14 -15.70
C ARG A 215 30.24 24.41 -14.27
N ALA A 216 30.65 25.64 -13.96
CA ALA A 216 31.11 26.03 -12.63
C ALA A 216 30.00 26.02 -11.55
N VAL A 217 28.73 26.26 -11.92
CA VAL A 217 27.60 26.14 -10.98
C VAL A 217 27.23 24.67 -10.81
N VAL A 218 27.23 23.91 -11.91
CA VAL A 218 26.98 22.47 -11.86
C VAL A 218 28.08 21.74 -11.09
N ALA A 219 29.35 22.06 -11.29
CA ALA A 219 30.51 21.44 -10.64
C ALA A 219 30.99 22.20 -9.39
N GLY A 220 30.24 23.20 -8.93
CA GLY A 220 30.58 24.05 -7.81
C GLY A 220 30.67 23.29 -6.48
N PRO A 221 31.22 23.92 -5.44
CA PRO A 221 31.34 23.29 -4.13
C PRO A 221 29.94 22.99 -3.55
N LEU A 222 29.81 21.81 -2.95
CA LEU A 222 28.57 21.31 -2.37
C LEU A 222 28.39 21.92 -0.98
N LEU A 223 27.24 22.54 -0.77
CA LEU A 223 26.77 22.84 0.57
C LEU A 223 26.00 21.61 1.07
N THR A 224 26.65 20.80 1.89
CA THR A 224 25.94 19.76 2.63
C THR A 224 25.29 20.42 3.84
N ILE A 225 23.96 20.52 3.81
CA ILE A 225 23.18 20.94 4.97
C ILE A 225 22.92 19.66 5.77
N PRO A 226 23.49 19.49 6.97
CA PRO A 226 23.11 18.37 7.83
C PRO A 226 21.65 18.58 8.25
N LEU A 227 20.72 17.90 7.59
CA LEU A 227 19.29 17.94 7.86
C LEU A 227 19.01 17.20 9.18
N SER A 228 19.20 17.82 10.34
CA SER A 228 19.03 17.19 11.66
C SER A 228 19.95 15.98 11.94
N GLU A 229 20.11 15.59 13.20
CA GLU A 229 20.83 14.34 13.56
C GLU A 229 20.05 13.07 13.17
N TRP A 230 18.88 13.21 12.55
CA TRP A 230 17.96 12.12 12.17
C TRP A 230 17.68 12.04 10.66
N HIS A 231 18.32 12.82 9.77
CA HIS A 231 18.07 12.67 8.31
C HIS A 231 18.35 11.26 7.81
N TRP A 232 19.30 10.55 8.42
CA TRP A 232 19.64 9.20 8.04
C TRP A 232 18.51 8.24 8.41
N VAL A 233 17.77 8.52 9.49
CA VAL A 233 16.51 7.84 9.80
C VAL A 233 15.45 8.27 8.80
N SER A 234 15.34 9.54 8.38
CA SER A 234 14.42 9.92 7.29
C SER A 234 14.76 9.22 5.96
N ALA A 235 16.03 8.99 5.65
CA ALA A 235 16.48 8.24 4.47
C ALA A 235 16.19 6.74 4.62
N LEU A 236 16.31 6.18 5.83
CA LEU A 236 15.87 4.81 6.16
C LEU A 236 14.34 4.67 6.18
N LEU A 237 13.61 5.69 6.64
CA LEU A 237 12.14 5.75 6.78
C LEU A 237 11.45 6.17 5.49
N GLY A 238 12.18 6.74 4.53
CA GLY A 238 11.75 6.87 3.14
C GLY A 238 11.53 5.50 2.49
N ALA A 239 12.09 4.42 3.06
CA ALA A 239 11.55 3.09 2.87
C ALA A 239 10.19 3.03 3.59
N ILE A 240 9.16 3.35 2.82
CA ILE A 240 7.77 3.03 3.09
C ILE A 240 7.76 1.60 3.65
N ASN A 241 7.44 1.43 4.95
CA ASN A 241 7.38 0.16 5.73
C ASN A 241 8.56 -0.13 6.71
N LEU A 242 8.64 0.61 7.83
CA LEU A 242 9.55 0.28 8.96
C LEU A 242 8.79 0.18 10.31
N ALA A 243 9.14 -0.84 11.09
CA ALA A 243 8.93 -0.84 12.55
C ALA A 243 10.26 -0.80 13.32
N LEU A 244 10.32 0.11 14.28
CA LEU A 244 11.39 0.23 15.27
C LEU A 244 10.84 -0.21 16.63
N TRP A 245 11.29 -1.38 17.06
CA TRP A 245 11.03 -1.93 18.39
C TRP A 245 12.13 -1.48 19.33
N CYS A 246 11.80 -1.01 20.52
CA CYS A 246 12.74 -0.75 21.60
C CYS A 246 12.18 -1.42 22.87
N VAL A 247 12.91 -2.39 23.43
CA VAL A 247 12.50 -3.11 24.64
C VAL A 247 13.56 -2.96 25.71
N ARG A 248 13.15 -2.47 26.88
CA ARG A 248 14.06 -2.21 27.99
C ARG A 248 14.48 -3.52 28.66
N GLU A 249 15.74 -3.57 29.10
CA GLU A 249 16.36 -4.67 29.84
C GLU A 249 16.37 -6.04 29.12
N GLN A 250 16.23 -6.05 27.80
CA GLN A 250 16.38 -7.25 26.95
C GLN A 250 17.73 -7.27 26.23
N THR A 251 18.14 -8.45 25.74
CA THR A 251 19.21 -8.59 24.74
C THR A 251 18.64 -8.60 23.31
N PRO A 252 19.47 -8.32 22.28
CA PRO A 252 19.05 -8.44 20.89
C PRO A 252 18.49 -9.84 20.56
N GLU A 253 19.09 -10.90 21.08
CA GLU A 253 18.64 -12.29 20.86
C GLU A 253 17.29 -12.56 21.51
N GLN A 254 17.05 -12.05 22.72
CA GLN A 254 15.76 -12.16 23.39
C GLN A 254 14.67 -11.40 22.62
N LEU A 255 15.00 -10.21 22.11
CA LEU A 255 14.09 -9.43 21.29
C LEU A 255 13.76 -10.17 19.98
N LEU A 256 14.76 -10.67 19.25
CA LEU A 256 14.54 -11.48 18.05
C LEU A 256 13.66 -12.71 18.35
N SER A 257 13.96 -13.43 19.42
CA SER A 257 13.17 -14.59 19.85
C SER A 257 11.72 -14.23 20.19
N ALA A 258 11.50 -13.09 20.84
CA ALA A 258 10.17 -12.64 21.20
C ALA A 258 9.37 -12.12 20.00
N LEU A 259 10.06 -11.61 18.98
CA LEU A 259 9.45 -11.35 17.68
C LEU A 259 9.14 -12.67 16.94
N GLY A 260 9.70 -13.81 17.35
CA GLY A 260 9.48 -15.11 16.72
C GLY A 260 10.60 -15.56 15.76
N LEU A 261 11.72 -14.83 15.73
CA LEU A 261 12.90 -15.14 14.95
C LEU A 261 13.79 -16.09 15.72
N ASP A 262 14.42 -17.06 15.05
CA ASP A 262 15.44 -17.90 15.68
C ASP A 262 16.77 -17.13 15.77
N PRO A 263 17.22 -16.72 16.98
CA PRO A 263 18.48 -15.99 17.12
C PRO A 263 19.70 -16.81 16.70
N ALA A 264 19.60 -18.14 16.64
CA ALA A 264 20.67 -19.02 16.16
C ALA A 264 20.91 -18.89 14.64
N THR A 265 19.92 -18.40 13.89
CA THR A 265 20.07 -18.09 12.46
C THR A 265 20.66 -16.71 12.22
N ALA A 266 20.60 -15.83 13.23
CA ALA A 266 21.00 -14.46 13.08
C ALA A 266 22.52 -14.30 12.95
N ARG A 267 22.96 -13.35 12.13
CA ARG A 267 24.36 -13.07 11.83
C ARG A 267 24.64 -11.59 12.06
N LEU A 268 25.87 -11.29 12.48
CA LEU A 268 26.26 -9.90 12.66
C LEU A 268 26.60 -9.30 11.28
N GLU A 269 25.74 -8.41 10.77
CA GLU A 269 25.84 -7.91 9.40
C GLU A 269 25.86 -6.38 9.31
N GLN A 270 26.64 -5.90 8.33
CA GLN A 270 26.74 -4.48 7.99
C GLN A 270 25.46 -3.97 7.32
N PRO A 271 25.13 -2.68 7.44
CA PRO A 271 23.91 -2.08 6.87
C PRO A 271 23.84 -2.07 5.34
N SER A 272 24.92 -2.41 4.63
CA SER A 272 24.92 -2.40 3.16
C SER A 272 23.96 -3.44 2.55
N VAL A 273 23.39 -4.32 3.36
CA VAL A 273 22.37 -5.30 3.00
C VAL A 273 21.12 -5.03 3.85
N ILE A 274 20.41 -3.94 3.56
CA ILE A 274 19.02 -3.81 4.02
C ILE A 274 18.17 -4.53 2.98
N ASP A 275 17.86 -5.79 3.29
CA ASP A 275 16.87 -6.57 2.56
C ASP A 275 15.51 -6.40 3.26
N GLU A 276 14.45 -6.24 2.47
CA GLU A 276 13.06 -6.19 2.94
C GLU A 276 12.67 -7.47 3.71
N GLU A 277 13.46 -8.54 3.56
CA GLU A 277 13.27 -9.83 4.22
C GLU A 277 14.11 -10.01 5.50
N THR A 278 14.52 -8.95 6.20
CA THR A 278 15.36 -9.09 7.40
C THR A 278 14.91 -8.21 8.58
N VAL A 279 15.15 -8.72 9.79
CA VAL A 279 15.02 -7.96 11.04
C VAL A 279 16.40 -7.82 11.67
N ARG A 280 16.79 -6.57 11.98
CA ARG A 280 18.12 -6.23 12.51
C ARG A 280 18.01 -5.75 13.94
N ALA A 281 18.61 -6.48 14.87
CA ALA A 281 18.58 -6.16 16.28
C ALA A 281 19.93 -5.68 16.83
N GLY A 282 19.88 -4.74 17.76
CA GLY A 282 21.03 -4.20 18.46
C GLY A 282 20.69 -3.82 19.88
N ARG A 283 21.67 -3.24 20.57
CA ARG A 283 21.49 -2.77 21.94
C ARG A 283 22.06 -1.37 22.11
N VAL A 284 21.34 -0.54 22.86
CA VAL A 284 21.81 0.75 23.30
C VAL A 284 21.45 1.02 24.76
N GLY A 285 22.48 1.16 25.59
CA GLY A 285 22.28 1.28 27.04
C GLY A 285 21.43 0.13 27.60
N ALA A 286 20.31 0.49 28.22
CA ALA A 286 19.34 -0.46 28.77
C ALA A 286 18.38 -1.04 27.71
N TRP A 287 18.34 -0.52 26.50
CA TRP A 287 17.35 -0.89 25.48
C TRP A 287 17.95 -1.87 24.46
N ALA A 288 17.32 -3.03 24.26
CA ALA A 288 17.44 -3.73 22.99
C ALA A 288 16.55 -3.02 21.97
N PHE A 289 16.96 -2.98 20.72
CA PHE A 289 16.12 -2.47 19.64
C PHE A 289 16.15 -3.41 18.44
N ALA A 290 15.09 -3.38 17.64
CA ALA A 290 15.02 -4.08 16.36
C ALA A 290 14.44 -3.18 15.27
N LEU A 291 15.04 -3.24 14.09
CA LEU A 291 14.57 -2.62 12.86
C LEU A 291 13.95 -3.72 12.01
N ASP A 292 12.66 -3.58 11.74
CA ASP A 292 11.87 -4.53 10.98
C ASP A 292 11.33 -3.87 9.72
N PHE A 293 11.89 -4.27 8.57
CA PHE A 293 11.51 -3.76 7.24
C PHE A 293 10.45 -4.65 6.57
N SER A 294 9.98 -5.71 7.25
CA SER A 294 9.09 -6.74 6.70
C SER A 294 7.66 -6.31 6.46
N LEU A 295 7.31 -5.08 6.79
CA LEU A 295 5.95 -4.54 6.72
C LEU A 295 5.32 -4.63 5.30
N LYS A 296 6.09 -4.94 4.26
CA LYS A 296 5.59 -5.26 2.91
C LYS A 296 5.00 -6.67 2.76
N ALA A 297 5.38 -7.64 3.59
CA ALA A 297 5.05 -9.05 3.44
C ALA A 297 3.63 -9.43 3.90
N GLY A 298 2.69 -8.48 3.93
CA GLY A 298 1.29 -8.76 4.30
C GLY A 298 1.03 -8.86 5.80
N TRP A 299 1.99 -8.44 6.63
CA TRP A 299 1.74 -8.08 8.02
C TRP A 299 0.80 -6.87 8.03
N ASP A 300 -0.49 -7.09 8.27
CA ASP A 300 -1.43 -6.00 8.50
C ASP A 300 -1.00 -5.31 9.83
N PRO A 301 -0.46 -4.08 9.78
CA PRO A 301 0.05 -3.38 10.97
C PRO A 301 -1.03 -3.16 12.04
N LEU A 302 -2.29 -3.41 11.71
CA LEU A 302 -3.43 -3.28 12.60
C LEU A 302 -3.64 -4.49 13.53
N TRP A 303 -3.00 -5.65 13.31
CA TRP A 303 -3.34 -6.87 14.06
C TRP A 303 -2.12 -7.71 14.44
N GLY A 304 -1.69 -7.60 15.71
CA GLY A 304 -0.66 -8.48 16.29
C GLY A 304 0.43 -7.75 17.09
N TRP A 305 0.74 -6.50 16.71
CA TRP A 305 1.88 -5.78 17.28
C TRP A 305 1.60 -5.32 18.69
N ASP A 306 0.38 -4.87 18.94
CA ASP A 306 -0.09 -4.56 20.26
C ASP A 306 0.02 -5.76 21.20
N GLN A 307 -0.41 -6.95 20.76
CA GLN A 307 -0.34 -8.14 21.59
C GLN A 307 1.11 -8.55 21.86
N THR A 308 1.98 -8.46 20.85
CA THR A 308 3.42 -8.73 20.99
C THR A 308 4.10 -7.71 21.89
N ALA A 309 3.88 -6.41 21.70
CA ALA A 309 4.41 -5.33 22.53
C ALA A 309 3.86 -5.39 23.96
N GLN A 310 2.58 -5.75 24.12
CA GLN A 310 1.95 -5.99 25.41
C GLN A 310 2.54 -7.23 26.10
N ALA A 311 2.81 -8.31 25.38
CA ALA A 311 3.49 -9.48 25.94
C ALA A 311 4.93 -9.15 26.34
N LEU A 312 5.67 -8.47 25.47
CA LEU A 312 7.06 -8.04 25.67
C LEU A 312 7.23 -7.06 26.82
N SER A 313 6.24 -6.19 27.07
CA SER A 313 6.29 -5.20 28.16
C SER A 313 5.93 -5.78 29.52
N ARG A 314 5.60 -7.07 29.66
CA ARG A 314 5.35 -7.66 31.00
C ARG A 314 6.66 -7.70 31.79
N GLY A 315 6.74 -6.92 32.88
CA GLY A 315 7.97 -6.77 33.68
C GLY A 315 9.00 -5.81 33.08
N THR A 316 8.66 -5.03 32.06
CA THR A 316 9.56 -4.03 31.46
C THR A 316 8.77 -2.95 30.67
N GLU A 317 9.46 -2.20 29.83
CA GLU A 317 8.92 -1.16 28.96
C GLU A 317 9.20 -1.49 27.49
N VAL A 318 8.24 -1.16 26.62
CA VAL A 318 8.37 -1.27 25.16
C VAL A 318 7.97 0.06 24.53
N ALA A 319 8.81 0.59 23.64
CA ALA A 319 8.44 1.64 22.70
C ALA A 319 8.44 1.05 21.29
N LEU A 320 7.33 1.22 20.59
CA LEU A 320 7.11 0.74 19.24
C LEU A 320 6.83 1.95 18.36
N PHE A 321 7.75 2.26 17.45
CA PHE A 321 7.56 3.27 16.42
C PHE A 321 7.33 2.57 15.08
N GLN A 322 6.27 2.94 14.38
CA GLN A 322 5.90 2.31 13.12
C GLN A 322 5.60 3.34 12.06
N THR A 323 6.00 3.06 10.82
CA THR A 323 5.63 3.85 9.66
C THR A 323 5.39 2.97 8.44
N ASN A 324 4.26 3.19 7.79
CA ASN A 324 3.90 2.63 6.50
C ASN A 324 3.23 3.76 5.68
N PRO A 325 2.87 3.55 4.39
CA PRO A 325 2.33 4.64 3.57
C PRO A 325 0.94 5.11 3.99
N LYS A 326 0.27 4.40 4.91
CA LYS A 326 -1.06 4.73 5.43
C LYS A 326 -1.05 5.19 6.88
N VAL A 327 -0.18 4.64 7.71
CA VAL A 327 -0.17 4.83 9.16
C VAL A 327 1.25 5.05 9.65
N THR A 328 1.44 6.11 10.43
CA THR A 328 2.63 6.32 11.25
C THR A 328 2.18 6.47 12.69
N SER A 329 2.63 5.59 13.59
CA SER A 329 2.27 5.69 15.01
C SER A 329 3.46 5.43 15.94
N LEU A 330 3.39 6.01 17.12
CA LEU A 330 4.26 5.72 18.24
C LEU A 330 3.41 5.19 19.39
N ALA A 331 3.67 3.97 19.82
CA ALA A 331 3.04 3.33 20.95
C ALA A 331 4.07 3.02 22.05
N TYR A 332 3.68 3.22 23.30
CA TYR A 332 4.47 2.92 24.48
C TYR A 332 3.67 2.03 25.44
N PHE A 333 4.30 0.94 25.85
CA PHE A 333 3.74 -0.08 26.72
C PHE A 333 4.62 -0.23 27.96
N ALA A 334 3.99 -0.44 29.11
CA ALA A 334 4.66 -0.76 30.35
C ALA A 334 3.82 -1.79 31.12
N GLU A 335 4.48 -2.79 31.69
CA GLU A 335 3.84 -3.82 32.52
C GLU A 335 2.66 -4.51 31.83
N GLY A 336 2.80 -4.80 30.54
CA GLY A 336 1.75 -5.43 29.75
C GLY A 336 0.50 -4.58 29.57
N THR A 337 0.62 -3.26 29.64
CA THR A 337 -0.46 -2.31 29.38
C THR A 337 -0.01 -1.28 28.35
N LYS A 338 -0.87 -0.98 27.37
CA LYS A 338 -0.66 0.14 26.44
C LYS A 338 -0.87 1.45 27.19
N VAL A 339 0.21 2.15 27.48
CA VAL A 339 0.21 3.38 28.29
C VAL A 339 -0.21 4.57 27.44
N CYS A 340 0.43 4.75 26.29
CA CYS A 340 0.16 5.86 25.38
C CYS A 340 0.41 5.41 23.94
N GLU A 341 -0.49 5.76 23.03
CA GLU A 341 -0.32 5.63 21.58
C GLU A 341 -0.84 6.87 20.89
N PHE A 342 -0.15 7.31 19.84
CA PHE A 342 -0.58 8.41 19.00
C PHE A 342 0.10 8.35 17.64
N GLU A 343 -0.52 8.97 16.64
CA GLU A 343 0.12 9.24 15.37
C GLU A 343 0.87 10.57 15.45
N PRO A 344 2.11 10.70 14.96
CA PRO A 344 2.84 11.96 15.04
C PRO A 344 2.09 13.15 14.41
N TYR A 345 1.39 12.91 13.29
CA TYR A 345 0.60 13.92 12.57
C TYR A 345 -0.65 14.36 13.34
N SER A 346 -1.18 13.45 14.14
CA SER A 346 -2.41 13.56 14.90
C SER A 346 -2.14 13.43 16.40
N SER A 347 -1.00 13.95 16.88
CA SER A 347 -0.54 13.71 18.26
C SER A 347 -1.43 14.34 19.34
N CYS A 348 -2.44 15.13 18.96
CA CYS A 348 -3.53 15.57 19.81
C CYS A 348 -4.53 14.42 20.14
N TRP A 349 -4.64 13.42 19.27
CA TRP A 349 -5.42 12.20 19.42
C TRP A 349 -4.54 11.10 20.00
N ARG A 350 -4.68 10.89 21.32
CA ARG A 350 -3.85 9.95 22.08
C ARG A 350 -4.74 8.91 22.75
N PHE A 351 -4.27 7.67 22.77
CA PHE A 351 -4.97 6.52 23.31
C PHE A 351 -4.10 5.81 24.36
N GLY A 352 -4.70 4.94 25.17
CA GLY A 352 -3.99 4.15 26.20
C GLY A 352 -4.49 4.43 27.62
N SER A 353 -3.86 3.81 28.62
CA SER A 353 -4.23 3.96 30.03
C SER A 353 -3.82 5.32 30.62
N GLU A 354 -2.76 5.93 30.08
CA GLU A 354 -2.26 7.27 30.43
C GLU A 354 -1.98 8.04 29.12
N PRO A 355 -3.01 8.41 28.36
CA PRO A 355 -2.83 9.00 27.03
C PRO A 355 -2.03 10.32 27.06
N ASP A 356 -2.00 11.01 28.20
CA ASP A 356 -1.27 12.27 28.39
C ASP A 356 0.14 12.12 28.99
N ARG A 357 0.64 10.88 29.17
CA ARG A 357 1.96 10.54 29.77
C ARG A 357 3.11 11.39 29.22
N PHE A 358 3.08 11.70 27.92
CA PHE A 358 4.17 12.36 27.21
C PHE A 358 3.87 13.78 26.74
N VAL A 359 2.74 14.39 27.12
CA VAL A 359 2.31 15.69 26.57
C VAL A 359 3.34 16.80 26.80
N GLU A 360 3.99 16.82 27.96
CA GLU A 360 5.01 17.84 28.23
C GLU A 360 6.26 17.63 27.38
N GLN A 361 6.72 16.38 27.23
CA GLN A 361 7.85 16.02 26.38
C GLN A 361 7.54 16.30 24.90
N MET A 362 6.32 15.98 24.45
CA MET A 362 5.80 16.30 23.11
C MET A 362 5.87 17.81 22.84
N ARG A 363 5.42 18.66 23.77
CA ARG A 363 5.54 20.12 23.62
C ARG A 363 6.99 20.57 23.52
N GLN A 364 7.88 20.00 24.33
CA GLN A 364 9.30 20.36 24.36
C GLN A 364 10.05 20.04 23.07
N ILE A 365 9.61 19.02 22.33
CA ILE A 365 10.19 18.62 21.04
C ILE A 365 9.43 19.16 19.82
N GLY A 366 8.29 19.83 20.03
CA GLY A 366 7.51 20.46 18.98
C GLY A 366 6.39 19.61 18.37
N LEU A 367 6.00 18.49 18.99
CA LEU A 367 4.79 17.76 18.59
C LEU A 367 3.53 18.58 18.93
N ALA A 368 2.55 18.58 18.02
CA ALA A 368 1.31 19.31 18.15
C ALA A 368 0.33 18.58 19.07
N VAL A 369 0.37 18.90 20.37
CA VAL A 369 -0.52 18.29 21.37
C VAL A 369 -1.96 18.82 21.32
N ASP A 370 -2.17 19.94 20.62
CA ASP A 370 -3.47 20.55 20.33
C ASP A 370 -3.74 20.44 18.82
N PRO A 371 -5.01 20.37 18.37
CA PRO A 371 -5.35 20.20 16.96
C PRO A 371 -4.71 21.31 16.09
N PRO A 372 -3.74 20.98 15.21
CA PRO A 372 -3.14 21.97 14.35
C PRO A 372 -4.08 22.30 13.17
N ASN A 373 -3.98 23.51 12.63
CA ASN A 373 -4.71 23.87 11.41
C ASN A 373 -4.21 23.09 10.18
N GLN A 374 -2.94 22.66 10.17
CA GLN A 374 -2.31 21.77 9.18
C GLN A 374 -1.01 21.19 9.78
N PRO A 375 -0.81 19.87 9.86
CA PRO A 375 0.43 19.26 10.33
C PRO A 375 1.51 19.26 9.24
N ASP A 376 2.76 19.57 9.61
CA ASP A 376 3.94 19.29 8.80
C ASP A 376 4.39 17.85 9.09
N GLU A 377 4.31 16.98 8.07
CA GLU A 377 4.58 15.57 8.25
C GLU A 377 6.05 15.29 8.61
N SER A 378 6.99 15.90 7.90
CA SER A 378 8.42 15.67 8.13
C SER A 378 8.84 16.16 9.51
N ALA A 379 8.29 17.29 9.96
CA ALA A 379 8.54 17.81 11.31
C ALA A 379 7.94 16.91 12.40
N ALA A 380 6.72 16.41 12.20
CA ALA A 380 6.06 15.53 13.16
C ALA A 380 6.82 14.21 13.34
N LEU A 381 7.28 13.61 12.25
CA LEU A 381 8.07 12.39 12.27
C LEU A 381 9.41 12.57 13.00
N ALA A 382 10.14 13.62 12.66
CA ALA A 382 11.39 13.96 13.33
C ALA A 382 11.18 14.22 14.84
N ALA A 383 10.07 14.85 15.20
CA ALA A 383 9.71 15.09 16.59
C ALA A 383 9.35 13.78 17.32
N ALA A 384 8.62 12.84 16.71
CA ALA A 384 8.35 11.53 17.30
C ALA A 384 9.63 10.73 17.60
N LEU A 385 10.61 10.74 16.69
CA LEU A 385 11.94 10.15 16.95
C LEU A 385 12.70 10.89 18.05
N ALA A 386 12.58 12.22 18.10
CA ALA A 386 13.12 13.00 19.20
C ALA A 386 12.48 12.66 20.54
N LEU A 387 11.21 12.23 20.56
CA LEU A 387 10.52 11.78 21.78
C LEU A 387 11.14 10.48 22.31
N LEU A 388 11.46 9.52 21.44
CA LEU A 388 12.18 8.30 21.84
C LEU A 388 13.49 8.64 22.56
N ARG A 389 14.27 9.58 22.01
CA ARG A 389 15.56 9.95 22.57
C ARG A 389 15.46 10.81 23.83
N ARG A 390 14.63 11.85 23.85
CA ARG A 390 14.57 12.81 24.96
C ARG A 390 13.53 12.46 26.02
N GLY A 391 12.41 11.89 25.59
CA GLY A 391 11.31 11.50 26.48
C GLY A 391 11.52 10.14 27.12
N LEU A 392 12.12 9.19 26.40
CA LEU A 392 12.33 7.80 26.87
C LEU A 392 13.79 7.43 27.11
N ASP A 393 14.73 8.36 26.90
CA ASP A 393 16.17 8.13 27.01
C ASP A 393 16.65 6.92 26.18
N ILE A 394 16.19 6.85 24.92
CA ILE A 394 16.62 5.85 23.94
C ILE A 394 17.58 6.52 22.95
N PRO A 395 18.90 6.55 23.21
CA PRO A 395 19.83 7.19 22.31
C PRO A 395 20.12 6.23 21.15
N LEU A 396 19.47 6.38 20.00
CA LEU A 396 19.80 5.64 18.78
C LEU A 396 20.70 6.51 17.88
N PRO A 397 22.03 6.58 18.12
CA PRO A 397 22.89 7.40 17.30
C PRO A 397 23.15 6.73 15.95
N GLN A 398 23.31 7.54 14.90
CA GLN A 398 23.60 7.06 13.53
C GLN A 398 24.70 5.98 13.46
N PRO A 399 25.88 6.14 14.13
CA PRO A 399 26.94 5.14 14.04
C PRO A 399 26.54 3.78 14.60
N LEU A 400 25.54 3.71 15.46
CA LEU A 400 25.03 2.44 15.99
C LEU A 400 24.20 1.70 14.95
N LEU A 401 23.34 2.39 14.20
CA LEU A 401 22.55 1.74 13.15
C LEU A 401 23.40 1.45 11.89
N GLU A 402 24.50 2.18 11.72
CA GLU A 402 25.54 1.90 10.74
C GLU A 402 26.51 0.78 11.17
N SER A 403 26.50 0.37 12.44
CA SER A 403 27.36 -0.70 12.92
C SER A 403 26.83 -2.08 12.50
N PRO A 404 27.66 -3.13 12.58
CA PRO A 404 27.17 -4.49 12.45
C PRO A 404 26.08 -4.78 13.50
N LEU A 405 24.90 -5.17 13.04
CA LEU A 405 23.76 -5.54 13.88
C LEU A 405 23.46 -7.02 13.73
N LEU A 406 22.79 -7.61 14.73
CA LEU A 406 22.36 -8.99 14.67
C LEU A 406 21.15 -9.09 13.72
N THR A 407 21.40 -9.52 12.50
CA THR A 407 20.42 -9.63 11.42
C THR A 407 19.89 -11.06 11.34
N ALA A 408 18.59 -11.24 11.51
CA ALA A 408 17.90 -12.50 11.28
C ALA A 408 17.07 -12.40 9.99
N PRO A 409 17.15 -13.39 9.09
CA PRO A 409 16.28 -13.42 7.93
C PRO A 409 14.86 -13.77 8.34
N LEU A 410 13.87 -13.15 7.69
CA LEU A 410 12.46 -13.50 7.85
C LEU A 410 12.16 -14.91 7.36
N SER A 411 12.99 -15.51 6.51
CA SER A 411 12.85 -16.93 6.17
C SER A 411 13.04 -17.86 7.39
N ALA A 412 13.71 -17.38 8.46
CA ALA A 412 13.72 -18.05 9.77
C ALA A 412 12.47 -17.72 10.60
N TRP A 413 11.81 -16.61 10.30
CA TRP A 413 10.41 -16.32 10.61
C TRP A 413 9.48 -17.17 9.75
N GLN A 414 9.68 -18.48 9.77
CA GLN A 414 8.55 -19.39 9.60
C GLN A 414 7.69 -19.35 10.86
N ARG A 415 7.18 -18.17 11.23
CA ARG A 415 5.77 -18.17 11.60
C ARG A 415 5.10 -18.67 10.34
N ARG A 416 4.51 -19.86 10.44
CA ARG A 416 3.80 -20.49 9.34
C ARG A 416 2.97 -19.39 8.67
N GLU A 417 3.31 -18.97 7.46
CA GLU A 417 2.34 -18.26 6.61
C GLU A 417 1.09 -19.16 6.41
N ASP A 418 1.21 -20.45 6.74
CA ASP A 418 0.14 -21.43 6.94
C ASP A 418 -0.63 -21.36 8.29
N GLU A 419 -0.25 -20.51 9.27
CA GLU A 419 -0.95 -20.41 10.57
C GLU A 419 -2.01 -19.32 10.65
N GLU A 420 -2.06 -18.38 9.71
CA GLU A 420 -2.99 -17.25 9.84
C GLU A 420 -3.74 -16.92 8.56
N ALA A 421 -4.48 -17.90 8.06
CA ALA A 421 -5.87 -17.64 7.73
C ALA A 421 -6.63 -18.97 7.67
N LEU A 422 -7.70 -19.07 8.46
CA LEU A 422 -8.90 -19.70 7.92
C LEU A 422 -9.22 -18.95 6.61
N LEU A 423 -8.71 -19.45 5.48
CA LEU A 423 -9.01 -18.85 4.18
C LEU A 423 -10.47 -19.13 3.83
N MET A 424 -11.00 -20.23 4.34
CA MET A 424 -12.43 -20.52 4.29
C MET A 424 -12.89 -21.42 5.43
N LEU A 425 -14.04 -21.06 6.00
CA LEU A 425 -14.91 -21.88 6.83
C LEU A 425 -16.19 -22.15 6.04
N LEU A 426 -16.52 -23.42 5.84
CA LEU A 426 -17.82 -23.83 5.34
C LEU A 426 -18.63 -24.50 6.43
N LEU A 427 -19.91 -24.13 6.49
CA LEU A 427 -20.90 -24.75 7.37
C LEU A 427 -22.03 -25.25 6.48
N VAL A 428 -22.27 -26.56 6.46
CA VAL A 428 -23.33 -27.17 5.65
C VAL A 428 -24.28 -27.92 6.57
N ARG A 429 -25.54 -27.51 6.61
CA ARG A 429 -26.52 -28.09 7.53
C ARG A 429 -26.88 -29.51 7.11
N GLY A 430 -26.90 -30.44 8.06
CA GLY A 430 -27.29 -31.84 7.85
C GLY A 430 -26.38 -32.67 6.94
N ALA A 431 -25.30 -32.09 6.41
CA ALA A 431 -24.34 -32.83 5.58
C ALA A 431 -23.46 -33.74 6.44
N ASP A 432 -22.99 -34.86 5.89
CA ASP A 432 -21.95 -35.68 6.54
C ASP A 432 -20.56 -35.03 6.31
N PRO A 433 -19.77 -34.75 7.36
CA PRO A 433 -18.41 -34.20 7.22
C PRO A 433 -17.51 -35.04 6.34
N LYS A 434 -17.68 -36.37 6.34
CA LYS A 434 -16.92 -37.24 5.43
C LYS A 434 -17.31 -37.03 3.98
N HIS A 435 -18.61 -36.87 3.70
CA HIS A 435 -19.10 -36.52 2.37
C HIS A 435 -18.61 -35.14 1.92
N LEU A 436 -18.66 -34.14 2.82
CA LEU A 436 -18.20 -32.78 2.57
C LEU A 436 -16.69 -32.76 2.24
N LEU A 437 -15.87 -33.44 3.06
CA LEU A 437 -14.45 -33.60 2.80
C LEU A 437 -14.21 -34.30 1.47
N HIS A 438 -14.91 -35.39 1.17
CA HIS A 438 -14.77 -36.12 -0.09
C HIS A 438 -15.15 -35.27 -1.31
N ARG A 439 -16.24 -34.49 -1.23
CA ARG A 439 -16.66 -33.55 -2.28
C ARG A 439 -15.59 -32.50 -2.54
N TRP A 440 -15.05 -31.90 -1.49
CA TRP A 440 -13.96 -30.93 -1.61
C TRP A 440 -12.72 -31.57 -2.21
N VAL A 441 -12.28 -32.70 -1.65
CA VAL A 441 -11.10 -33.46 -2.10
C VAL A 441 -11.21 -33.83 -3.58
N THR A 442 -12.40 -34.25 -4.04
CA THR A 442 -12.66 -34.55 -5.45
C THR A 442 -12.52 -33.31 -6.33
N TRP A 443 -13.02 -32.17 -5.86
CA TRP A 443 -12.94 -30.90 -6.58
C TRP A 443 -11.51 -30.34 -6.59
N SER A 444 -10.80 -30.37 -5.46
CA SER A 444 -9.44 -29.85 -5.30
C SER A 444 -8.35 -30.80 -5.82
N GLY A 445 -8.69 -32.03 -6.21
CA GLY A 445 -7.74 -33.05 -6.63
C GLY A 445 -6.88 -33.64 -5.49
N ALA A 446 -7.33 -33.50 -4.24
CA ALA A 446 -6.66 -34.12 -3.10
C ALA A 446 -6.87 -35.65 -3.08
N ASP A 447 -6.04 -36.37 -2.32
CA ASP A 447 -6.21 -37.82 -2.15
C ASP A 447 -7.17 -38.11 -0.98
N PRO A 448 -8.39 -38.67 -1.22
CA PRO A 448 -9.31 -39.01 -0.15
C PRO A 448 -8.77 -40.11 0.77
N ALA A 449 -7.82 -40.94 0.29
CA ALA A 449 -7.18 -41.97 1.12
C ALA A 449 -6.22 -41.37 2.17
N SER A 450 -5.86 -40.08 2.04
CA SER A 450 -5.07 -39.35 3.03
C SER A 450 -5.87 -38.89 4.25
N ALA A 451 -7.20 -39.03 4.22
CA ALA A 451 -8.07 -38.55 5.29
C ALA A 451 -7.88 -39.37 6.58
N GLN A 452 -7.46 -38.70 7.65
CA GLN A 452 -7.24 -39.28 8.97
C GLN A 452 -7.76 -38.36 10.06
N VAL A 453 -8.21 -38.91 11.18
CA VAL A 453 -8.71 -38.09 12.30
C VAL A 453 -7.52 -37.55 13.08
N LEU A 454 -7.35 -36.23 13.09
CA LEU A 454 -6.25 -35.55 13.75
C LEU A 454 -6.74 -34.35 14.55
N ALA A 455 -6.18 -34.17 15.75
CA ALA A 455 -6.25 -32.90 16.45
C ALA A 455 -5.54 -31.81 15.64
N ARG A 456 -5.81 -30.54 15.95
CA ARG A 456 -5.20 -29.40 15.23
C ARG A 456 -3.68 -29.50 15.24
N GLU A 457 -3.10 -29.64 16.43
CA GLU A 457 -1.66 -29.69 16.59
C GLU A 457 -1.02 -30.87 15.86
N GLU A 458 -1.70 -32.03 15.81
CA GLU A 458 -1.23 -33.23 15.10
C GLU A 458 -1.25 -33.04 13.59
N ALA A 459 -2.33 -32.47 13.03
CA ALA A 459 -2.42 -32.13 11.62
C ALA A 459 -1.30 -31.17 11.21
N TRP A 460 -1.07 -30.15 12.04
CA TRP A 460 -0.02 -29.17 11.82
C TRP A 460 1.38 -29.76 11.96
N ALA A 461 1.60 -30.67 12.91
CA ALA A 461 2.89 -31.37 13.08
C ALA A 461 3.25 -32.26 11.87
N GLN A 462 2.24 -32.67 11.08
CA GLN A 462 2.44 -33.53 9.92
C GLN A 462 2.67 -32.77 8.61
N LEU A 463 2.71 -31.43 8.63
CA LEU A 463 3.04 -30.58 7.47
C LEU A 463 4.50 -30.76 7.03
N PRO A 464 4.79 -31.32 5.85
CA PRO A 464 6.12 -31.22 5.28
C PRO A 464 6.20 -29.94 4.45
N ALA A 465 7.00 -28.97 4.90
CA ALA A 465 7.25 -27.68 4.24
C ALA A 465 6.02 -26.73 4.18
N PRO A 466 6.25 -25.41 4.05
CA PRO A 466 5.22 -24.35 4.20
C PRO A 466 4.23 -24.23 3.02
N SER A 467 3.85 -25.34 2.39
CA SER A 467 2.96 -25.33 1.22
C SER A 467 1.95 -26.47 1.19
N ALA A 468 1.92 -27.33 2.21
CA ALA A 468 0.94 -28.40 2.29
C ALA A 468 -0.40 -27.87 2.85
N THR A 469 -1.47 -28.03 2.08
CA THR A 469 -2.83 -27.67 2.51
C THR A 469 -3.43 -28.77 3.38
N TRP A 470 -4.26 -28.39 4.34
CA TRP A 470 -5.19 -29.31 4.99
C TRP A 470 -6.64 -28.88 4.82
N LEU A 471 -7.47 -29.90 4.80
CA LEU A 471 -8.92 -29.81 4.85
C LEU A 471 -9.35 -30.56 6.10
N ARG A 472 -10.06 -29.89 7.01
CA ARG A 472 -10.48 -30.49 8.28
C ARG A 472 -11.99 -30.43 8.40
N ALA A 473 -12.63 -31.59 8.47
CA ALA A 473 -14.07 -31.70 8.52
C ALA A 473 -14.56 -32.29 9.85
N GLY A 474 -15.63 -31.72 10.41
CA GLY A 474 -16.21 -32.12 11.69
C GLY A 474 -17.66 -31.71 11.85
N TRP A 475 -18.17 -31.84 13.07
CA TRP A 475 -19.54 -31.46 13.43
C TRP A 475 -19.56 -30.29 14.42
N ALA A 476 -20.51 -29.39 14.23
CA ALA A 476 -20.92 -28.35 15.18
C ALA A 476 -22.45 -28.35 15.31
N GLY A 477 -22.99 -29.20 16.19
CA GLY A 477 -24.43 -29.43 16.26
C GLY A 477 -24.96 -30.07 14.97
N GLU A 478 -25.94 -29.44 14.33
CA GLU A 478 -26.52 -29.91 13.04
C GLU A 478 -25.68 -29.54 11.82
N TRP A 479 -24.56 -28.82 12.00
CA TRP A 479 -23.74 -28.33 10.90
C TRP A 479 -22.50 -29.19 10.72
N ALA A 480 -22.26 -29.66 9.50
CA ALA A 480 -20.93 -30.09 9.10
C ALA A 480 -20.06 -28.86 8.90
N VAL A 481 -18.88 -28.87 9.52
CA VAL A 481 -17.88 -27.81 9.44
C VAL A 481 -16.76 -28.31 8.55
N LEU A 482 -16.30 -27.49 7.60
CA LEU A 482 -15.06 -27.70 6.85
C LEU A 482 -14.18 -26.46 7.01
N VAL A 483 -12.95 -26.68 7.50
CA VAL A 483 -11.91 -25.65 7.64
C VAL A 483 -10.87 -25.89 6.55
N VAL A 484 -10.60 -24.84 5.76
CA VAL A 484 -9.67 -24.88 4.63
C VAL A 484 -8.51 -23.91 4.89
N SER A 485 -7.28 -24.42 4.83
CA SER A 485 -6.07 -23.66 5.15
C SER A 485 -5.28 -23.12 3.94
N GLN A 486 -5.77 -23.28 2.71
CA GLN A 486 -5.13 -22.65 1.53
C GLN A 486 -6.10 -21.91 0.64
N GLN A 487 -5.49 -21.08 -0.22
CA GLN A 487 -6.20 -20.49 -1.32
C GLN A 487 -6.79 -21.62 -2.17
N PRO A 488 -8.02 -21.43 -2.61
CA PRO A 488 -8.66 -22.38 -3.48
C PRO A 488 -7.91 -22.56 -4.82
N PRO A 489 -8.14 -23.67 -5.53
CA PRO A 489 -7.50 -23.95 -6.81
C PRO A 489 -7.76 -22.86 -7.87
N ALA A 490 -6.89 -22.81 -8.89
CA ALA A 490 -6.89 -21.76 -9.92
C ALA A 490 -8.18 -21.65 -10.75
N ASP A 491 -9.03 -22.67 -10.73
CA ASP A 491 -10.37 -22.67 -11.32
C ASP A 491 -11.44 -22.08 -10.39
N TRP A 492 -11.02 -21.31 -9.38
CA TRP A 492 -11.86 -20.60 -8.41
C TRP A 492 -13.06 -19.85 -8.99
N GLN A 493 -12.99 -19.42 -10.26
CA GLN A 493 -14.14 -18.83 -10.96
C GLN A 493 -15.38 -19.74 -10.97
N GLN A 494 -15.22 -21.05 -10.77
CA GLN A 494 -16.32 -22.02 -10.68
C GLN A 494 -16.86 -22.23 -9.27
N GLN A 495 -16.26 -21.59 -8.26
CA GLN A 495 -16.67 -21.70 -6.86
C GLN A 495 -18.16 -21.43 -6.66
N PRO A 496 -18.78 -20.39 -7.26
CA PRO A 496 -20.20 -20.15 -7.05
C PRO A 496 -21.07 -21.33 -7.48
N GLN A 497 -20.77 -21.99 -8.61
CA GLN A 497 -21.55 -23.14 -9.07
C GLN A 497 -21.35 -24.36 -8.16
N TRP A 498 -20.14 -24.55 -7.64
CA TRP A 498 -19.85 -25.63 -6.72
C TRP A 498 -20.56 -25.44 -5.36
N LEU A 499 -20.53 -24.22 -4.81
CA LEU A 499 -21.26 -23.88 -3.58
C LEU A 499 -22.78 -24.01 -3.75
N GLN A 500 -23.33 -23.54 -4.88
CA GLN A 500 -24.73 -23.73 -5.22
C GLN A 500 -25.09 -25.23 -5.29
N GLY A 501 -24.23 -26.05 -5.91
CA GLY A 501 -24.43 -27.50 -5.98
C GLY A 501 -24.36 -28.20 -4.62
N LEU A 502 -23.55 -27.70 -3.68
CA LEU A 502 -23.55 -28.19 -2.29
C LEU A 502 -24.79 -27.73 -1.51
N ALA A 503 -25.25 -26.50 -1.76
CA ALA A 503 -26.40 -25.93 -1.08
C ALA A 503 -27.74 -26.39 -1.67
N ALA A 504 -27.77 -27.10 -2.80
CA ALA A 504 -28.98 -27.41 -3.56
C ALA A 504 -30.14 -28.01 -2.73
N GLU A 505 -29.81 -28.79 -1.69
CA GLU A 505 -30.81 -29.47 -0.85
C GLU A 505 -30.70 -29.06 0.63
N THR A 506 -29.95 -28.00 0.94
CA THR A 506 -29.70 -27.61 2.34
C THR A 506 -29.31 -26.13 2.48
N GLU A 507 -28.90 -25.75 3.68
CA GLU A 507 -28.31 -24.47 4.00
C GLU A 507 -26.78 -24.59 3.99
N LEU A 508 -26.12 -23.62 3.37
CA LEU A 508 -24.67 -23.51 3.34
C LEU A 508 -24.26 -22.10 3.74
N ILE A 509 -23.23 -21.99 4.57
CA ILE A 509 -22.57 -20.73 4.87
C ILE A 509 -21.11 -20.85 4.50
N GLU A 510 -20.62 -19.84 3.80
CA GLU A 510 -19.22 -19.60 3.59
C GLU A 510 -18.81 -18.37 4.39
N LEU A 511 -17.73 -18.49 5.16
CA LEU A 511 -16.98 -17.38 5.70
C LEU A 511 -15.56 -17.50 5.17
N SER A 512 -15.13 -16.57 4.34
CA SER A 512 -13.85 -16.62 3.65
C SER A 512 -13.01 -15.38 3.88
N ARG A 513 -11.69 -15.58 3.81
CA ARG A 513 -10.67 -14.53 3.79
C ARG A 513 -9.86 -14.74 2.51
N HIS A 514 -10.02 -13.86 1.54
CA HIS A 514 -9.29 -13.92 0.29
C HIS A 514 -8.16 -12.92 0.29
N VAL A 515 -6.92 -13.40 0.21
CA VAL A 515 -5.76 -12.53 0.00
C VAL A 515 -5.51 -12.44 -1.50
N THR A 516 -6.00 -11.39 -2.17
CA THR A 516 -5.80 -11.20 -3.61
C THR A 516 -4.92 -9.98 -3.83
N HIS A 517 -3.74 -10.14 -4.43
CA HIS A 517 -2.79 -9.05 -4.71
C HIS A 517 -2.41 -8.19 -3.49
N GLY A 518 -2.28 -8.81 -2.31
CA GLY A 518 -1.96 -8.10 -1.07
C GLY A 518 -3.15 -7.39 -0.40
N LEU A 519 -4.36 -7.51 -0.95
CA LEU A 519 -5.59 -7.06 -0.31
C LEU A 519 -6.30 -8.27 0.30
N CYS A 520 -6.62 -8.19 1.60
CA CYS A 520 -7.49 -9.15 2.26
C CYS A 520 -8.95 -8.73 2.06
N THR A 521 -9.72 -9.50 1.31
CA THR A 521 -11.18 -9.36 1.25
C THR A 521 -11.83 -10.43 2.11
N ASN A 522 -12.54 -9.99 3.14
CA ASN A 522 -13.36 -10.86 3.97
C ASN A 522 -14.73 -10.99 3.33
N GLY A 523 -15.30 -12.19 3.36
CA GLY A 523 -16.61 -12.46 2.77
C GLY A 523 -17.43 -13.38 3.67
N LEU A 524 -18.71 -13.09 3.81
CA LEU A 524 -19.70 -14.04 4.31
C LEU A 524 -20.77 -14.21 3.24
N ALA A 525 -21.08 -15.46 2.89
CA ALA A 525 -22.14 -15.81 1.96
C ALA A 525 -23.04 -16.90 2.58
N TYR A 526 -24.34 -16.70 2.54
CA TYR A 526 -25.36 -17.63 3.00
C TYR A 526 -26.22 -18.09 1.81
N TYR A 527 -26.26 -19.40 1.62
CA TYR A 527 -27.01 -20.08 0.59
C TYR A 527 -28.12 -20.92 1.21
N GLY A 528 -29.28 -20.95 0.55
CA GLY A 528 -30.39 -21.83 0.90
C GLY A 528 -30.98 -22.46 -0.35
N ASN A 529 -31.09 -23.79 -0.38
CA ASN A 529 -31.63 -24.55 -1.51
C ASN A 529 -30.93 -24.24 -2.84
N GLY A 530 -29.62 -24.05 -2.81
CA GLY A 530 -28.79 -23.78 -3.98
C GLY A 530 -28.78 -22.34 -4.44
N GLU A 531 -29.52 -21.44 -3.79
CA GLU A 531 -29.55 -20.02 -4.15
C GLU A 531 -28.78 -19.17 -3.15
N LEU A 532 -28.09 -18.15 -3.65
CA LEU A 532 -27.43 -17.16 -2.79
C LEU A 532 -28.49 -16.26 -2.15
N VAL A 533 -28.71 -16.42 -0.84
CA VAL A 533 -29.69 -15.64 -0.08
C VAL A 533 -29.11 -14.26 0.23
N THR A 534 -27.95 -14.21 0.87
CA THR A 534 -27.24 -12.95 1.16
C THR A 534 -25.73 -13.19 1.19
N ALA A 535 -24.98 -12.23 0.69
CA ALA A 535 -23.54 -12.13 0.85
C ALA A 535 -23.13 -10.68 1.12
N PHE A 536 -22.09 -10.51 1.91
CA PHE A 536 -21.52 -9.21 2.26
C PHE A 536 -20.06 -9.35 2.71
N ASN A 537 -19.30 -8.26 2.65
CA ASN A 537 -17.99 -8.18 3.29
C ASN A 537 -18.20 -7.69 4.73
N PRO A 538 -17.74 -8.40 5.78
CA PRO A 538 -17.90 -7.93 7.15
C PRO A 538 -17.25 -6.57 7.46
N VAL A 539 -16.27 -6.14 6.64
CA VAL A 539 -15.65 -4.80 6.68
C VAL A 539 -16.57 -3.74 6.04
N HIS A 540 -17.37 -4.14 5.05
CA HIS A 540 -18.31 -3.29 4.31
C HIS A 540 -19.72 -3.91 4.30
N PRO A 541 -20.37 -4.10 5.47
CA PRO A 541 -21.64 -4.81 5.57
C PRO A 541 -22.83 -4.02 4.96
N GLU A 542 -22.64 -2.74 4.67
CA GLU A 542 -23.55 -1.93 3.85
C GLU A 542 -23.62 -2.42 2.40
N VAL A 543 -22.54 -3.01 1.88
CA VAL A 543 -22.47 -3.59 0.53
C VAL A 543 -22.84 -5.07 0.60
N ARG A 544 -24.10 -5.35 0.26
CA ARG A 544 -24.69 -6.69 0.35
C ARG A 544 -25.53 -7.02 -0.87
N TYR A 545 -25.55 -8.29 -1.25
CA TYR A 545 -26.23 -8.78 -2.45
C TYR A 545 -26.76 -10.21 -2.25
N GLY A 546 -27.70 -10.64 -3.09
CA GLY A 546 -28.38 -11.93 -2.98
C GLY A 546 -29.87 -11.81 -3.24
N GLN A 547 -30.63 -12.90 -3.09
CA GLN A 547 -32.09 -12.90 -3.24
C GLN A 547 -32.81 -12.16 -2.10
N ASP A 548 -32.25 -12.22 -0.89
CA ASP A 548 -32.73 -11.52 0.30
C ASP A 548 -31.51 -10.89 1.00
N PRO A 549 -30.93 -9.82 0.42
CA PRO A 549 -29.68 -9.25 0.94
C PRO A 549 -29.83 -8.74 2.37
N ASP A 550 -31.03 -8.35 2.80
CA ASP A 550 -31.32 -7.83 4.13
C ASP A 550 -31.58 -8.92 5.20
N ARG A 551 -31.56 -10.20 4.82
CA ARG A 551 -31.86 -11.35 5.70
C ARG A 551 -31.15 -11.30 7.06
N LEU A 552 -29.89 -10.85 7.07
CA LEU A 552 -29.02 -10.85 8.25
C LEU A 552 -28.88 -9.47 8.93
N VAL A 553 -29.52 -8.42 8.42
CA VAL A 553 -29.36 -7.03 8.89
C VAL A 553 -29.70 -6.86 10.37
N GLY A 554 -30.75 -7.53 10.86
CA GLY A 554 -31.12 -7.48 12.27
C GLY A 554 -30.04 -8.01 13.20
N ALA A 555 -29.37 -9.10 12.80
CA ALA A 555 -28.28 -9.70 13.57
C ALA A 555 -26.99 -8.87 13.45
N MET A 556 -26.67 -8.38 12.25
CA MET A 556 -25.55 -7.46 12.01
C MET A 556 -25.62 -6.21 12.91
N ARG A 557 -26.77 -5.53 12.96
CA ARG A 557 -26.97 -4.38 13.86
C ARG A 557 -26.72 -4.73 15.32
N HIS A 558 -27.16 -5.92 15.73
CA HIS A 558 -27.03 -6.36 17.12
C HIS A 558 -25.57 -6.64 17.52
N VAL A 559 -24.72 -7.03 16.57
CA VAL A 559 -23.29 -7.25 16.82
C VAL A 559 -22.43 -6.01 16.57
N GLY A 560 -23.06 -4.88 16.23
CA GLY A 560 -22.38 -3.62 15.97
C GLY A 560 -21.84 -3.45 14.54
N LEU A 561 -22.21 -4.32 13.59
CA LEU A 561 -21.89 -4.10 12.18
C LEU A 561 -22.75 -2.96 11.62
N ARG A 562 -22.11 -1.96 11.00
CA ARG A 562 -22.75 -0.76 10.48
C ARG A 562 -23.32 -0.98 9.08
N ILE A 563 -24.64 -1.10 8.98
CA ILE A 563 -25.36 -1.38 7.72
C ILE A 563 -25.46 -0.15 6.81
N GLU A 564 -25.20 1.04 7.35
CA GLU A 564 -25.31 2.31 6.67
C GLU A 564 -23.92 2.76 6.25
N ALA A 565 -23.78 3.25 5.01
CA ALA A 565 -22.52 3.76 4.51
C ALA A 565 -22.07 4.91 5.42
N PRO A 566 -20.87 4.84 6.02
CA PRO A 566 -20.38 5.92 6.85
C PRO A 566 -20.25 7.19 5.99
N LEU A 567 -20.48 8.35 6.60
CA LEU A 567 -19.99 9.60 6.02
C LEU A 567 -18.47 9.48 5.89
N GLU A 568 -17.85 10.10 4.87
CA GLU A 568 -16.40 9.97 4.62
C GLU A 568 -15.55 10.23 5.89
N GLU A 569 -15.95 11.18 6.73
CA GLU A 569 -15.29 11.53 7.99
C GLU A 569 -15.43 10.47 9.10
N GLU A 570 -16.42 9.58 9.02
CA GLU A 570 -16.67 8.51 10.00
C GLU A 570 -15.97 7.20 9.64
N ALA A 571 -15.66 6.99 8.35
CA ALA A 571 -15.01 5.78 7.85
C ALA A 571 -13.61 5.57 8.47
N GLU A 572 -12.92 6.65 8.83
CA GLU A 572 -11.59 6.60 9.47
C GLU A 572 -11.66 6.16 10.94
N ARG A 573 -12.77 6.40 11.65
CA ARG A 573 -12.89 6.07 13.09
C ARG A 573 -13.23 4.60 13.37
N ASP A 574 -13.70 3.86 12.36
CA ASP A 574 -14.19 2.49 12.52
C ASP A 574 -13.11 1.40 12.50
N GLN A 575 -11.84 1.79 12.42
CA GLN A 575 -10.70 0.86 12.44
C GLN A 575 -10.53 0.10 13.77
N TYR A 576 -11.27 0.47 14.82
CA TYR A 576 -11.22 -0.13 16.16
C TYR A 576 -12.41 -1.06 16.50
N ALA A 577 -13.29 -1.37 15.55
CA ALA A 577 -14.38 -2.33 15.75
C ALA A 577 -13.84 -3.76 16.01
N PRO A 578 -14.59 -4.65 16.70
CA PRO A 578 -14.22 -6.06 16.85
C PRO A 578 -13.89 -6.67 15.48
N THR A 579 -12.97 -7.65 15.45
CA THR A 579 -12.49 -8.20 14.18
C THR A 579 -13.69 -8.58 13.30
N PRO A 580 -13.75 -8.09 12.05
CA PRO A 580 -14.91 -8.26 11.18
C PRO A 580 -15.36 -9.73 11.05
N GLU A 581 -14.42 -10.67 11.12
CA GLU A 581 -14.67 -12.11 11.10
C GLU A 581 -15.34 -12.61 12.38
N LEU A 582 -14.93 -12.12 13.56
CA LEU A 582 -15.62 -12.46 14.82
C LEU A 582 -17.03 -11.87 14.84
N ALA A 583 -17.21 -10.65 14.34
CA ALA A 583 -18.53 -10.05 14.20
C ALA A 583 -19.40 -10.90 13.25
N ALA A 584 -18.86 -11.36 12.13
CA ALA A 584 -19.55 -12.26 11.21
C ALA A 584 -19.94 -13.61 11.86
N LEU A 585 -19.04 -14.24 12.63
CA LEU A 585 -19.35 -15.45 13.38
C LEU A 585 -20.44 -15.23 14.45
N GLU A 586 -20.45 -14.06 15.10
CA GLU A 586 -21.50 -13.68 16.06
C GLU A 586 -22.84 -13.42 15.34
N VAL A 587 -22.84 -12.86 14.12
CA VAL A 587 -24.04 -12.76 13.27
C VAL A 587 -24.63 -14.16 13.03
N LEU A 588 -23.79 -15.13 12.65
CA LEU A 588 -24.23 -16.51 12.43
C LEU A 588 -24.79 -17.15 13.70
N THR A 589 -24.15 -16.89 14.84
CA THR A 589 -24.60 -17.36 16.15
C THR A 589 -25.99 -16.83 16.48
N ARG A 590 -26.24 -15.54 16.24
CA ARG A 590 -27.50 -14.89 16.57
C ARG A 590 -28.61 -15.18 15.59
N ALA A 591 -28.32 -15.15 14.29
CA ALA A 591 -29.32 -15.33 13.25
C ALA A 591 -29.72 -16.81 13.08
N LEU A 592 -28.75 -17.73 13.20
CA LEU A 592 -28.91 -19.13 12.82
C LEU A 592 -28.66 -20.12 13.97
N GLY A 593 -28.31 -19.62 15.17
CA GLY A 593 -28.06 -20.46 16.35
C GLY A 593 -26.77 -21.28 16.27
N ILE A 594 -25.88 -20.96 15.33
CA ILE A 594 -24.65 -21.72 15.09
C ILE A 594 -23.67 -21.45 16.23
N ARG A 595 -23.15 -22.51 16.85
CA ARG A 595 -22.12 -22.37 17.89
C ARG A 595 -20.90 -23.18 17.48
N LEU A 596 -19.78 -22.49 17.29
CA LEU A 596 -18.49 -23.07 16.96
C LEU A 596 -17.56 -22.97 18.18
N PRO A 597 -17.68 -23.86 19.17
CA PRO A 597 -16.76 -23.86 20.30
C PRO A 597 -15.35 -24.19 19.81
N ALA A 598 -14.32 -23.61 20.43
CA ALA A 598 -12.92 -23.86 20.07
C ALA A 598 -12.59 -25.36 19.98
N ALA A 599 -13.17 -26.18 20.86
CA ALA A 599 -13.01 -27.64 20.85
C ALA A 599 -13.42 -28.33 19.53
N VAL A 600 -14.34 -27.76 18.75
CA VAL A 600 -14.70 -28.29 17.42
C VAL A 600 -13.57 -28.05 16.42
N VAL A 601 -12.94 -26.88 16.44
CA VAL A 601 -11.85 -26.54 15.51
C VAL A 601 -10.52 -27.14 15.97
N GLU A 602 -10.27 -27.16 17.28
CA GLU A 602 -9.00 -27.62 17.85
C GLU A 602 -8.95 -29.14 18.02
N GLY A 603 -10.10 -29.76 18.24
CA GLY A 603 -10.24 -31.18 18.49
C GLY A 603 -9.94 -32.08 17.28
N PRO A 604 -10.09 -33.40 17.48
CA PRO A 604 -9.87 -34.40 16.44
C PRO A 604 -10.90 -34.26 15.31
N LEU A 605 -10.44 -33.85 14.12
CA LEU A 605 -11.23 -33.67 12.92
C LEU A 605 -10.76 -34.60 11.80
N LEU A 606 -11.67 -35.01 10.92
CA LEU A 606 -11.29 -35.76 9.72
C LEU A 606 -10.49 -34.83 8.82
N THR A 607 -9.20 -35.11 8.69
CA THR A 607 -8.19 -34.22 8.14
C THR A 607 -7.56 -34.86 6.92
N ALA A 608 -7.74 -34.27 5.75
CA ALA A 608 -7.12 -34.70 4.49
C ALA A 608 -6.04 -33.71 4.06
N ARG A 609 -4.98 -34.23 3.46
CA ARG A 609 -3.89 -33.42 2.90
C ARG A 609 -4.16 -33.14 1.43
N VAL A 610 -4.05 -31.88 1.01
CA VAL A 610 -3.99 -31.53 -0.42
C VAL A 610 -2.52 -31.40 -0.78
N LEU A 611 -2.09 -32.18 -1.75
CA LEU A 611 -0.76 -31.98 -2.32
C LEU A 611 -0.84 -30.76 -3.24
N PRO A 612 0.16 -29.85 -3.21
CA PRO A 612 0.23 -28.78 -4.20
C PRO A 612 0.16 -29.43 -5.58
N ALA A 613 -0.66 -28.87 -6.48
CA ALA A 613 -0.79 -29.36 -7.84
C ALA A 613 0.63 -29.50 -8.42
N GLN A 614 1.11 -30.74 -8.57
CA GLN A 614 2.44 -30.99 -9.11
C GLN A 614 2.47 -30.30 -10.47
N GLY A 615 3.29 -29.25 -10.58
CA GLY A 615 3.24 -28.31 -11.68
C GLY A 615 2.99 -29.04 -12.98
N SER A 616 1.87 -28.73 -13.63
CA SER A 616 1.72 -29.02 -15.04
C SER A 616 2.91 -28.35 -15.71
N ALA A 617 3.97 -29.14 -15.95
CA ALA A 617 5.07 -28.71 -16.80
C ALA A 617 4.40 -28.15 -18.04
N SER A 618 4.71 -26.90 -18.38
CA SER A 618 4.17 -26.14 -19.50
C SER A 618 4.62 -26.72 -20.84
N GLY A 619 4.43 -28.02 -21.04
CA GLY A 619 4.48 -28.71 -22.32
C GLY A 619 3.04 -28.81 -22.82
N ILE A 620 2.71 -27.98 -23.80
CA ILE A 620 1.48 -28.09 -24.58
C ILE A 620 1.48 -29.48 -25.24
N GLY A 621 0.83 -30.43 -24.58
CA GLY A 621 0.53 -31.76 -25.07
C GLY A 621 -0.91 -32.06 -24.74
N VAL A 622 -1.81 -31.77 -25.68
CA VAL A 622 -3.23 -32.12 -25.58
C VAL A 622 -3.33 -33.64 -25.62
N ALA A 623 -3.33 -34.26 -24.45
CA ALA A 623 -3.77 -35.64 -24.27
C ALA A 623 -5.27 -35.60 -23.93
N THR A 624 -6.10 -35.91 -24.93
CA THR A 624 -7.52 -36.18 -24.75
C THR A 624 -7.69 -37.39 -23.83
N ARG A 625 -8.34 -37.19 -22.68
CA ARG A 625 -8.80 -38.29 -21.83
C ARG A 625 -9.93 -39.04 -22.56
N PRO A 626 -9.94 -40.39 -22.62
CA PRO A 626 -11.01 -41.14 -23.26
C PRO A 626 -12.16 -41.35 -22.27
N GLY A 627 -13.26 -40.64 -22.48
CA GLY A 627 -14.53 -40.86 -21.80
C GLY A 627 -15.61 -41.14 -22.83
N VAL A 628 -15.99 -42.41 -22.95
CA VAL A 628 -17.00 -42.95 -23.86
C VAL A 628 -18.37 -42.34 -23.57
N TRP A 629 -18.91 -41.56 -24.50
CA TRP A 629 -20.37 -41.43 -24.69
C TRP A 629 -20.69 -41.59 -26.17
N CYS A 630 -21.43 -42.65 -26.45
CA CYS A 630 -21.89 -43.05 -27.76
C CYS A 630 -23.15 -42.25 -28.09
N LEU A 631 -23.11 -41.35 -29.08
CA LEU A 631 -24.30 -40.78 -29.69
C LEU A 631 -24.23 -41.00 -31.20
N LYS A 632 -25.23 -41.74 -31.67
CA LYS A 632 -25.48 -42.08 -33.07
C LYS A 632 -25.65 -40.81 -33.91
N SER A 633 -25.04 -40.88 -35.08
CA SER A 633 -25.08 -39.97 -36.21
C SER A 633 -26.49 -39.67 -36.74
N CYS A 634 -26.74 -38.42 -37.13
CA CYS A 634 -27.43 -38.06 -38.38
C CYS A 634 -27.24 -36.56 -38.72
N PRO A 635 -27.35 -36.15 -40.01
CA PRO A 635 -26.41 -35.20 -40.59
C PRO A 635 -27.01 -33.82 -40.96
N SER A 636 -26.10 -32.83 -40.98
CA SER A 636 -26.04 -31.67 -41.89
C SER A 636 -27.31 -30.86 -42.19
N LEU A 637 -27.35 -29.61 -41.71
CA LEU A 637 -28.12 -28.54 -42.33
C LEU A 637 -27.27 -27.27 -42.47
N LYS A 638 -27.22 -26.80 -43.72
CA LYS A 638 -26.41 -25.68 -44.22
C LYS A 638 -26.92 -24.35 -43.70
N VAL A 639 -25.98 -23.48 -43.34
CA VAL A 639 -26.16 -22.04 -43.13
C VAL A 639 -26.40 -21.34 -44.47
N PRO A 640 -27.34 -20.38 -44.57
CA PRO A 640 -27.24 -19.29 -45.52
C PRO A 640 -26.77 -17.99 -44.83
N LYS A 641 -25.76 -17.39 -45.46
CA LYS A 641 -25.28 -16.02 -45.21
C LYS A 641 -26.22 -15.02 -45.88
N GLU A 642 -26.60 -13.97 -45.17
CA GLU A 642 -26.85 -12.65 -45.76
C GLU A 642 -26.80 -11.56 -44.68
N PRO A 643 -26.17 -10.39 -44.91
CA PRO A 643 -26.19 -9.28 -43.96
C PRO A 643 -27.19 -8.21 -44.40
N ALA A 644 -28.14 -7.87 -43.53
CA ALA A 644 -28.95 -6.67 -43.68
C ALA A 644 -28.24 -5.49 -42.98
N ARG A 645 -27.82 -4.52 -43.79
CA ARG A 645 -27.54 -3.14 -43.36
C ARG A 645 -28.86 -2.51 -42.90
N THR A 646 -28.84 -1.80 -41.78
CA THR A 646 -29.88 -0.82 -41.47
C THR A 646 -29.22 0.47 -41.03
N GLU A 647 -29.53 1.52 -41.78
CA GLU A 647 -29.08 2.89 -41.61
C GLU A 647 -29.68 3.48 -40.34
N ILE A 648 -28.86 4.17 -39.54
CA ILE A 648 -29.32 5.01 -38.43
C ILE A 648 -29.50 6.42 -38.99
N GLY A 649 -30.77 6.82 -39.18
CA GLY A 649 -31.16 8.21 -39.40
C GLY A 649 -31.25 8.95 -38.07
N GLY A 650 -30.67 10.15 -38.02
CA GLY A 650 -30.68 11.01 -36.84
C GLY A 650 -31.80 12.06 -36.83
N VAL A 651 -31.70 12.88 -35.78
CA VAL A 651 -32.29 14.21 -35.54
C VAL A 651 -33.68 14.24 -34.87
N ALA A 652 -33.74 14.70 -33.61
CA ALA A 652 -34.18 16.06 -33.24
C ALA A 652 -34.48 16.21 -31.73
N ASP A 653 -33.97 17.30 -31.16
CA ASP A 653 -34.25 17.84 -29.81
C ASP A 653 -35.70 18.32 -29.63
N SER A 654 -36.25 18.19 -28.40
CA SER A 654 -37.07 19.21 -27.68
C SER A 654 -37.82 18.66 -26.45
N PRO A 655 -38.27 19.51 -25.50
CA PRO A 655 -37.80 19.42 -24.11
C PRO A 655 -38.89 19.13 -23.05
N ALA A 656 -38.37 18.92 -21.83
CA ALA A 656 -38.93 19.12 -20.49
C ALA A 656 -40.46 19.31 -20.31
N GLY A 657 -41.04 18.46 -19.47
CA GLY A 657 -42.33 18.69 -18.82
C GLY A 657 -42.55 17.72 -17.65
N ASP A 658 -42.79 18.30 -16.47
CA ASP A 658 -43.12 17.66 -15.20
C ASP A 658 -44.29 16.66 -15.30
N GLY A 659 -44.24 15.56 -14.53
CA GLY A 659 -45.35 14.61 -14.48
C GLY A 659 -45.18 13.48 -13.46
N ILE A 660 -45.79 13.69 -12.30
CA ILE A 660 -46.16 12.75 -11.24
C ILE A 660 -46.51 11.34 -11.78
N TYR A 661 -45.88 10.29 -11.24
CA TYR A 661 -46.35 8.91 -11.42
C TYR A 661 -47.00 8.38 -10.14
N GLN A 662 -48.34 8.30 -10.17
CA GLN A 662 -49.13 7.46 -9.29
C GLN A 662 -49.35 6.08 -9.92
N VAL A 663 -49.43 5.10 -9.02
CA VAL A 663 -49.61 3.65 -9.22
C VAL A 663 -50.87 3.30 -10.02
N SER A 664 -50.78 2.30 -10.90
CA SER A 664 -51.89 1.40 -11.24
C SER A 664 -51.37 0.06 -11.74
N ALA A 665 -51.71 -1.01 -11.02
CA ALA A 665 -51.52 -2.40 -11.41
C ALA A 665 -52.64 -2.85 -12.37
N PRO A 666 -52.41 -3.89 -13.18
CA PRO A 666 -53.50 -4.72 -13.68
C PRO A 666 -53.47 -6.13 -13.06
N GLU A 667 -54.59 -6.45 -12.42
CA GLU A 667 -55.16 -7.79 -12.23
C GLU A 667 -55.02 -8.60 -13.54
N GLY A 668 -54.58 -9.85 -13.54
CA GLY A 668 -55.19 -11.01 -12.89
C GLY A 668 -55.69 -11.96 -13.98
N LYS A 669 -55.08 -13.15 -14.11
CA LYS A 669 -55.67 -14.34 -14.77
C LYS A 669 -54.81 -15.59 -14.52
N GLU A 670 -55.36 -16.47 -13.72
CA GLU A 670 -55.07 -17.91 -13.61
C GLU A 670 -56.43 -18.62 -13.41
N PRO A 671 -56.56 -19.95 -13.49
CA PRO A 671 -55.65 -20.97 -14.05
C PRO A 671 -56.39 -21.97 -14.98
N ALA A 672 -55.64 -22.87 -15.63
CA ALA A 672 -56.22 -24.10 -16.18
C ALA A 672 -55.30 -25.30 -15.91
N CYS A 673 -55.83 -26.23 -15.10
CA CYS A 673 -55.28 -27.56 -14.84
C CYS A 673 -55.15 -28.40 -16.11
N CYS A 674 -54.11 -29.24 -16.15
CA CYS A 674 -54.18 -30.58 -16.73
C CYS A 674 -53.25 -31.54 -15.98
N LEU A 675 -53.87 -32.41 -15.20
CA LEU A 675 -53.32 -33.65 -14.66
C LEU A 675 -53.29 -34.71 -15.77
N ALA A 676 -52.17 -35.40 -15.98
CA ALA A 676 -52.17 -36.78 -16.48
C ALA A 676 -50.91 -37.53 -16.04
N GLN A 677 -51.16 -38.66 -15.37
CA GLN A 677 -50.21 -39.66 -14.89
C GLN A 677 -49.64 -40.52 -16.04
N ARG A 678 -48.45 -41.11 -15.81
CA ARG A 678 -48.04 -42.54 -15.97
C ARG A 678 -46.58 -42.65 -16.44
N GLU A 679 -45.71 -43.16 -15.58
CA GLU A 679 -45.28 -44.58 -15.43
C GLU A 679 -44.04 -44.93 -16.27
N GLN A 680 -42.98 -45.28 -15.53
CA GLN A 680 -42.01 -46.37 -15.73
C GLN A 680 -41.07 -46.43 -16.95
N ALA A 681 -39.82 -46.74 -16.57
CA ALA A 681 -38.75 -47.44 -17.29
C ALA A 681 -37.98 -46.65 -18.37
N HIS A 682 -36.78 -46.19 -18.05
CA HIS A 682 -35.55 -46.99 -18.05
C HIS A 682 -34.39 -46.27 -17.39
#